data_AF-A0AAN2BIT8-F1
#
_entry.id   AF-A0AAN2BIT8-F1
#
_cell.length_a   1.000
_cell.length_b   1.000
_cell.length_c   1.000
_cell.angle_alpha   90.00
_cell.angle_beta   90.00
_cell.angle_gamma   90.00
#
_symmetry.space_group_name_H-M   'P 1'
#
loop_
_entity.id
_entity.type
_entity.pdbx_description
1 polymer ?
#
loop_
_entity_poly.entity_id
_entity_poly.type
_entity_poly.pdbx_seq_one_letter_code
_entity_poly.pdbx_strand_id
1 'polypeptide(L)'
;MKHFAIKGKAPLAKLASVALLASTIVACDGKPITVSVGDSSSMAMSSSSALHQNSSSMMPSSSSEAHSMMSHGHSSSTPAPHEFKAVISDFIGYSDWHETDYSIGATHPYLGGAHLGEASNSDDYMRKTFMNATAYQSKGDSEFAIGSIIVKETFTFAHSEHGLIKTLAPTGGLLAMVKRGGSAYDYAEGWEWFILDNDLKSVLAQGQSPADKNCVSCHELAGNGGNDFVFARSEYEIDTHIFKDYKNWELIDYNTTPQNLDGWAHIDNADLRRTFQKQRLAYPDKHGNMHYPTGTTLIKEITKDGKVEQLVAMVKRGGKFNPEGAHWEYFILDPHDASKVVVNDAGESMRGALTDCNACHSAATGEKGIDHVFKHSDAVFNSHAEKTEYIASNATFSNYKNWHLADYVLGNHNPFIGEAHGNAQPDYVRAVFQNEKAHKMLHDAYYPIGSVIIKETFSTTKGIKKLADAGGVLAMVKRGGNFNPDHNGWEWLELTHEGKISKRSAELKNGACNVCHAKATGSAGIDYSFTKPSEVTTTIHDLKHFKTWPLIGDEKGTGSVHGGHNRKTYKKQGHASPYIFKEGQYPVGTTFVKQVFDSTGNTTRIVAMVKRGGDYDPANNNWEWFILNNDASSITSQGPSLSPTCTSCHAKAAANRGMDYVYPHANDPVPAPH
;
A
#
# COMPACT_ATOMS: atom_id res chain seq x y z
N MET A 1 -51.11 18.87 -17.53
CA MET A 1 -49.83 19.35 -16.93
C MET A 1 -48.71 19.11 -17.94
N LYS A 2 -47.87 20.13 -18.14
CA LYS A 2 -46.89 20.27 -19.24
C LYS A 2 -45.79 19.21 -19.14
N HIS A 3 -45.48 18.57 -20.27
CA HIS A 3 -44.29 17.75 -20.48
C HIS A 3 -43.08 18.67 -20.74
N PHE A 4 -41.98 18.48 -20.02
CA PHE A 4 -40.67 19.01 -20.36
C PHE A 4 -39.77 17.84 -20.80
N ALA A 5 -39.39 17.86 -22.09
CA ALA A 5 -38.38 16.98 -22.64
C ALA A 5 -37.00 17.65 -22.53
N ILE A 6 -36.08 17.04 -21.79
CA ILE A 6 -34.67 17.46 -21.77
C ILE A 6 -33.92 16.59 -22.78
N LYS A 7 -33.45 17.21 -23.87
CA LYS A 7 -32.49 16.62 -24.81
C LYS A 7 -31.09 16.70 -24.21
N GLY A 8 -30.54 15.57 -23.74
CA GLY A 8 -29.12 15.45 -23.42
C GLY A 8 -28.30 15.15 -24.67
N LYS A 9 -27.37 16.05 -25.03
CA LYS A 9 -26.30 15.77 -26.00
C LYS A 9 -25.23 14.91 -25.31
N ALA A 10 -24.82 13.82 -25.95
CA ALA A 10 -23.65 13.05 -25.53
C ALA A 10 -22.34 13.84 -25.78
N PRO A 11 -21.33 13.77 -24.91
CA PRO A 11 -20.03 14.36 -25.19
C PRO A 11 -19.20 13.46 -26.11
N LEU A 12 -18.53 14.10 -27.08
CA LEU A 12 -17.50 13.48 -27.91
C LEU A 12 -16.36 12.94 -27.03
N ALA A 13 -16.00 11.67 -27.24
CA ALA A 13 -14.75 11.10 -26.74
C ALA A 13 -13.55 11.80 -27.41
N LYS A 14 -12.74 12.52 -26.62
CA LYS A 14 -11.41 12.97 -27.03
C LYS A 14 -10.46 11.77 -27.01
N LEU A 15 -9.84 11.46 -28.15
CA LEU A 15 -8.65 10.62 -28.20
C LEU A 15 -7.54 11.30 -27.37
N ALA A 16 -7.13 10.67 -26.28
CA ALA A 16 -5.86 10.99 -25.64
C ALA A 16 -4.75 10.30 -26.44
N SER A 17 -3.96 11.09 -27.18
CA SER A 17 -2.67 10.63 -27.67
C SER A 17 -1.72 10.54 -26.48
N VAL A 18 -1.18 9.35 -26.24
CA VAL A 18 -0.09 9.13 -25.29
C VAL A 18 1.14 9.84 -25.86
N ALA A 19 1.40 11.06 -25.42
CA ALA A 19 2.68 11.70 -25.59
C ALA A 19 3.65 11.10 -24.55
N LEU A 20 4.68 10.42 -25.04
CA LEU A 20 5.82 10.00 -24.25
C LEU A 20 6.48 11.28 -23.70
N LEU A 21 6.19 11.62 -22.45
CA LEU A 21 6.93 12.65 -21.72
C LEU A 21 8.29 12.05 -21.37
N ALA A 22 9.29 12.36 -22.20
CA ALA A 22 10.68 12.20 -21.81
C ALA A 22 10.94 13.20 -20.67
N SER A 23 11.02 12.70 -19.44
CA SER A 23 11.51 13.48 -18.31
C SER A 23 12.99 13.79 -18.57
N THR A 24 13.28 15.04 -18.92
CA THR A 24 14.65 15.57 -18.90
C THR A 24 15.14 15.62 -17.46
N ILE A 25 15.98 14.65 -17.09
CA ILE A 25 16.88 14.77 -15.95
C ILE A 25 17.97 15.77 -16.37
N VAL A 26 18.04 16.91 -15.69
CA VAL A 26 19.20 17.79 -15.78
C VAL A 26 20.28 17.18 -14.87
N ALA A 27 21.20 16.43 -15.48
CA ALA A 27 22.50 16.13 -14.92
C ALA A 27 23.53 16.95 -15.71
N CYS A 28 24.35 17.73 -15.00
CA CYS A 28 25.49 18.41 -15.59
C CYS A 28 26.53 17.38 -16.05
N ASP A 29 27.03 17.60 -17.26
CA ASP A 29 28.13 16.91 -17.94
C ASP A 29 27.93 15.42 -18.32
N GLY A 30 27.45 15.26 -19.56
CA GLY A 30 27.40 13.98 -20.23
C GLY A 30 28.78 13.47 -20.67
N LYS A 31 29.20 12.34 -20.10
CA LYS A 31 30.02 11.31 -20.78
C LYS A 31 29.65 9.92 -20.24
N PRO A 32 29.43 8.91 -21.10
CA PRO A 32 29.21 7.55 -20.65
C PRO A 32 30.55 6.90 -20.24
N ILE A 33 30.61 6.38 -19.01
CA ILE A 33 31.69 5.49 -18.55
C ILE A 33 31.14 4.05 -18.56
N THR A 34 31.87 3.15 -19.21
CA THR A 34 31.61 1.71 -19.23
C THR A 34 32.40 1.07 -18.09
N VAL A 35 31.75 0.34 -17.19
CA VAL A 35 32.43 -0.46 -16.15
C VAL A 35 32.09 -1.94 -16.38
N SER A 36 33.14 -2.74 -16.56
CA SER A 36 33.09 -4.20 -16.68
C SER A 36 32.97 -4.84 -15.29
N VAL A 37 32.01 -5.75 -15.14
CA VAL A 37 31.82 -6.56 -13.93
C VAL A 37 32.80 -7.74 -13.96
N GLY A 38 33.64 -7.85 -12.94
CA GLY A 38 34.54 -8.98 -12.71
C GLY A 38 34.05 -9.84 -11.54
N ASP A 39 34.11 -11.16 -11.74
CA ASP A 39 33.50 -12.20 -10.92
C ASP A 39 34.02 -12.32 -9.48
N SER A 40 33.09 -12.81 -8.66
CA SER A 40 33.16 -13.20 -7.26
C SER A 40 34.19 -14.30 -6.94
N SER A 41 34.82 -14.21 -5.76
CA SER A 41 35.30 -15.38 -5.04
C SER A 41 35.19 -15.22 -3.52
N SER A 42 34.57 -16.24 -2.92
CA SER A 42 34.32 -16.54 -1.52
C SER A 42 35.54 -16.46 -0.59
N MET A 43 35.33 -15.98 0.65
CA MET A 43 36.14 -16.43 1.78
C MET A 43 35.32 -16.62 3.06
N ALA A 44 35.71 -17.68 3.77
CA ALA A 44 35.07 -18.31 4.90
C ALA A 44 35.25 -17.51 6.20
N MET A 45 34.26 -17.66 7.09
CA MET A 45 34.29 -17.12 8.45
C MET A 45 35.09 -18.01 9.40
N SER A 46 35.97 -17.39 10.19
CA SER A 46 36.51 -17.96 11.43
C SER A 46 36.19 -17.03 12.58
N SER A 47 35.49 -17.55 13.58
CA SER A 47 35.16 -16.88 14.83
C SER A 47 36.33 -16.96 15.81
N SER A 48 36.62 -15.84 16.48
CA SER A 48 37.42 -15.84 17.71
C SER A 48 36.84 -14.87 18.72
N SER A 49 36.36 -15.45 19.81
CA SER A 49 35.92 -14.83 21.04
C SER A 49 37.10 -14.23 21.82
N ALA A 50 36.95 -13.01 22.34
CA ALA A 50 37.84 -12.47 23.36
C ALA A 50 37.05 -11.66 24.39
N LEU A 51 37.25 -12.03 25.64
CA LEU A 51 36.75 -11.42 26.86
C LEU A 51 37.27 -9.98 27.04
N HIS A 52 36.44 -9.09 27.56
CA HIS A 52 36.89 -7.82 28.12
C HIS A 52 36.60 -7.73 29.61
N GLN A 53 37.67 -7.51 30.35
CA GLN A 53 37.73 -7.29 31.79
C GLN A 53 37.46 -5.81 32.09
N ASN A 54 36.71 -5.60 33.18
CA ASN A 54 36.50 -4.31 33.83
C ASN A 54 37.80 -3.70 34.34
N SER A 55 37.95 -2.39 34.15
CA SER A 55 38.82 -1.59 35.01
C SER A 55 38.26 -0.18 35.18
N SER A 56 37.79 0.08 36.40
CA SER A 56 37.43 1.39 36.96
C SER A 56 38.69 2.13 37.41
N SER A 57 38.76 3.45 37.18
CA SER A 57 39.59 4.39 37.96
C SER A 57 38.99 5.79 37.83
N MET A 58 38.34 6.30 38.88
CA MET A 58 38.91 7.20 39.89
C MET A 58 39.43 8.52 39.31
N MET A 59 38.62 9.57 39.46
CA MET A 59 39.04 10.97 39.39
C MET A 59 39.65 11.42 40.72
N PRO A 60 40.63 12.35 40.70
CA PRO A 60 40.85 13.26 41.79
C PRO A 60 40.49 14.71 41.41
N SER A 61 39.92 15.38 42.40
CA SER A 61 39.61 16.80 42.47
C SER A 61 40.83 17.64 42.90
N SER A 62 40.59 18.96 43.01
CA SER A 62 41.44 20.05 43.54
C SER A 62 42.30 20.75 42.49
N SER A 63 42.57 22.05 42.55
CA SER A 63 42.04 23.19 43.31
C SER A 63 42.66 24.45 42.69
N SER A 64 42.00 25.57 42.91
CA SER A 64 42.42 26.94 42.58
C SER A 64 43.78 27.34 43.17
N GLU A 65 44.60 28.04 42.40
CA GLU A 65 45.47 29.11 42.90
C GLU A 65 45.88 30.07 41.77
N ALA A 66 45.81 31.36 42.08
CA ALA A 66 46.17 32.47 41.22
C ALA A 66 47.54 33.02 41.65
N HIS A 67 48.44 33.36 40.71
CA HIS A 67 49.37 34.49 40.85
C HIS A 67 50.10 34.85 39.53
N SER A 68 49.95 36.11 39.15
CA SER A 68 50.96 37.09 38.70
C SER A 68 52.02 36.73 37.61
N MET A 69 51.83 37.40 36.46
CA MET A 69 52.78 38.12 35.59
C MET A 69 54.27 37.72 35.58
N MET A 70 54.75 37.30 34.40
CA MET A 70 55.92 37.91 33.73
C MET A 70 55.83 37.79 32.20
N SER A 71 56.07 38.92 31.55
CA SER A 71 56.18 39.11 30.10
C SER A 71 57.54 38.64 29.60
N HIS A 72 57.58 37.59 28.78
CA HIS A 72 58.72 37.25 27.93
C HIS A 72 58.22 37.05 26.50
N GLY A 73 58.74 37.86 25.58
CA GLY A 73 58.45 37.78 24.15
C GLY A 73 58.81 36.39 23.60
N HIS A 74 57.80 35.68 23.15
CA HIS A 74 57.95 34.47 22.34
C HIS A 74 57.62 34.83 20.91
N SER A 75 58.58 34.55 20.03
CA SER A 75 58.38 34.38 18.60
C SER A 75 57.16 33.50 18.38
N SER A 76 56.07 34.05 17.85
CA SER A 76 54.85 33.32 17.51
C SER A 76 55.12 32.43 16.30
N SER A 77 55.68 31.24 16.54
CA SER A 77 55.41 30.12 15.67
C SER A 77 53.93 29.79 15.88
N THR A 78 53.07 30.24 14.97
CA THR A 78 51.67 29.80 14.92
C THR A 78 51.68 28.28 15.03
N PRO A 79 51.07 27.67 16.07
CA PRO A 79 50.98 26.23 16.16
C PRO A 79 50.41 25.73 14.84
N ALA A 80 51.06 24.73 14.23
CA ALA A 80 50.51 24.11 13.03
C ALA A 80 49.04 23.74 13.33
N PRO A 81 48.08 24.14 12.47
CA PRO A 81 46.67 23.93 12.74
C PRO A 81 46.45 22.44 13.04
N HIS A 82 45.83 22.17 14.19
CA HIS A 82 45.53 20.82 14.66
C HIS A 82 44.66 20.11 13.62
N GLU A 83 45.08 18.96 13.10
CA GLU A 83 44.37 18.22 12.04
C GLU A 83 43.77 16.93 12.62
N PHE A 84 42.49 16.65 12.34
CA PHE A 84 41.80 15.41 12.70
C PHE A 84 41.51 14.57 11.45
N LYS A 85 42.19 13.42 11.31
CA LYS A 85 41.98 12.49 10.18
C LYS A 85 41.09 11.35 10.63
N ALA A 86 39.83 11.36 10.19
CA ALA A 86 38.92 10.27 10.52
C ALA A 86 39.33 8.95 9.86
N VAL A 87 39.13 7.87 10.59
CA VAL A 87 39.27 6.48 10.14
C VAL A 87 37.95 5.74 10.39
N ILE A 88 37.79 4.54 9.83
CA ILE A 88 36.51 3.80 9.93
C ILE A 88 36.04 3.58 11.38
N SER A 89 36.98 3.40 12.32
CA SER A 89 36.66 3.22 13.75
C SER A 89 36.02 4.43 14.40
N ASP A 90 36.20 5.64 13.84
CA ASP A 90 35.60 6.86 14.36
C ASP A 90 34.09 6.95 14.06
N PHE A 91 33.57 6.14 13.14
CA PHE A 91 32.15 6.06 12.81
C PHE A 91 31.43 4.89 13.51
N ILE A 92 32.18 3.97 14.14
CA ILE A 92 31.59 2.83 14.83
C ILE A 92 30.82 3.33 16.05
N GLY A 93 29.57 2.87 16.20
CA GLY A 93 28.68 3.31 17.28
C GLY A 93 28.01 4.67 17.04
N TYR A 94 28.03 5.20 15.81
CA TYR A 94 27.36 6.48 15.50
C TYR A 94 25.87 6.50 15.89
N SER A 95 25.21 5.34 15.91
CA SER A 95 23.80 5.20 16.31
C SER A 95 23.54 5.56 17.77
N ASP A 96 24.59 5.57 18.61
CA ASP A 96 24.50 5.96 20.02
C ASP A 96 24.81 7.44 20.25
N TRP A 97 25.13 8.18 19.18
CA TRP A 97 25.39 9.62 19.23
C TRP A 97 24.09 10.44 19.29
N HIS A 98 24.21 11.77 19.34
CA HIS A 98 23.05 12.64 19.38
C HIS A 98 22.30 12.65 18.05
N GLU A 99 21.09 12.10 18.01
CA GLU A 99 20.17 12.28 16.89
C GLU A 99 19.74 13.76 16.80
N THR A 100 20.02 14.40 15.67
CA THR A 100 19.72 15.83 15.45
C THR A 100 18.64 16.07 14.40
N ASP A 101 18.39 15.08 13.54
CA ASP A 101 17.28 15.12 12.60
C ASP A 101 16.71 13.73 12.36
N TYR A 102 15.40 13.70 12.17
CA TYR A 102 14.66 12.52 11.75
C TYR A 102 13.51 12.95 10.84
N SER A 103 13.58 12.52 9.59
CA SER A 103 12.71 13.02 8.52
C SER A 103 12.38 11.93 7.50
N ILE A 104 11.28 12.09 6.77
CA ILE A 104 11.04 11.34 5.52
C ILE A 104 11.85 11.94 4.36
N GLY A 105 11.92 11.25 3.23
CA GLY A 105 12.64 11.70 2.03
C GLY A 105 12.20 13.07 1.49
N ALA A 106 10.91 13.39 1.54
CA ALA A 106 10.32 14.57 0.91
C ALA A 106 10.50 15.91 1.66
N THR A 107 11.21 15.95 2.79
CA THR A 107 11.12 17.09 3.73
C THR A 107 12.03 18.28 3.45
N HIS A 108 12.98 18.18 2.52
CA HIS A 108 13.96 19.25 2.30
C HIS A 108 14.12 19.56 0.80
N PRO A 109 13.67 20.74 0.33
CA PRO A 109 13.68 21.07 -1.10
C PRO A 109 15.10 21.21 -1.68
N TYR A 110 16.10 21.43 -0.82
CA TYR A 110 17.51 21.55 -1.24
C TYR A 110 18.30 20.24 -1.18
N LEU A 111 17.71 19.15 -0.65
CA LEU A 111 18.37 17.85 -0.68
C LEU A 111 18.10 17.20 -2.04
N GLY A 112 19.06 17.35 -2.96
CA GLY A 112 19.02 16.69 -4.26
C GLY A 112 19.09 15.16 -4.16
N GLY A 113 18.96 14.48 -5.31
CA GLY A 113 18.99 13.02 -5.41
C GLY A 113 20.24 12.34 -4.82
N ALA A 114 21.35 13.07 -4.63
CA ALA A 114 22.56 12.54 -4.00
C ALA A 114 22.39 12.19 -2.51
N HIS A 115 21.39 12.80 -1.82
CA HIS A 115 21.10 12.56 -0.41
C HIS A 115 19.91 11.63 -0.19
N LEU A 116 19.29 11.16 -1.27
CA LEU A 116 18.13 10.30 -1.30
C LEU A 116 18.60 8.96 -1.92
N GLY A 117 18.00 7.83 -1.54
CA GLY A 117 18.23 6.58 -2.28
C GLY A 117 17.83 6.74 -3.75
N GLU A 118 18.01 5.70 -4.58
CA GLU A 118 17.75 5.75 -6.04
C GLU A 118 16.33 6.25 -6.45
N ALA A 119 15.39 6.37 -5.51
CA ALA A 119 14.08 6.97 -5.72
C ALA A 119 13.93 8.29 -4.92
N SER A 120 14.31 9.42 -5.51
CA SER A 120 14.32 10.75 -4.88
C SER A 120 12.95 11.28 -4.42
N ASN A 121 11.85 10.60 -4.72
CA ASN A 121 10.49 11.02 -4.37
C ASN A 121 9.65 9.87 -3.76
N SER A 122 10.28 8.77 -3.33
CA SER A 122 9.54 7.68 -2.70
C SER A 122 9.23 8.02 -1.24
N ASP A 123 7.96 7.83 -0.88
CA ASP A 123 7.44 7.91 0.49
C ASP A 123 7.99 6.78 1.41
N ASP A 124 8.77 5.85 0.85
CA ASP A 124 9.30 4.67 1.54
C ASP A 124 10.62 4.91 2.28
N TYR A 125 11.31 6.02 2.00
CA TYR A 125 12.62 6.33 2.61
C TYR A 125 12.51 7.29 3.79
N MET A 126 13.26 6.96 4.85
CA MET A 126 13.50 7.78 6.02
C MET A 126 14.98 8.13 6.13
N ARG A 127 15.26 9.19 6.89
CA ARG A 127 16.60 9.69 7.14
C ARG A 127 16.79 10.03 8.59
N LYS A 128 17.95 9.71 9.12
CA LYS A 128 18.41 10.23 10.40
C LYS A 128 19.78 10.84 10.28
N THR A 129 20.02 11.87 11.09
CA THR A 129 21.32 12.50 11.21
C THR A 129 21.77 12.46 12.66
N PHE A 130 23.02 12.06 12.87
CA PHE A 130 23.66 11.90 14.17
C PHE A 130 24.89 12.80 14.24
N MET A 131 25.10 13.41 15.40
CA MET A 131 26.27 14.24 15.71
C MET A 131 27.03 13.65 16.88
N ASN A 132 28.34 13.46 16.74
CA ASN A 132 29.18 13.14 17.89
C ASN A 132 29.16 14.28 18.93
N ALA A 133 29.67 14.03 20.14
CA ALA A 133 29.61 15.00 21.22
C ALA A 133 30.22 16.37 20.84
N THR A 134 31.34 16.36 20.12
CA THR A 134 32.02 17.57 19.62
C THR A 134 31.11 18.36 18.67
N ALA A 135 30.56 17.71 17.64
CA ALA A 135 29.67 18.36 16.69
C ALA A 135 28.41 18.92 17.36
N TYR A 136 27.82 18.14 18.28
CA TYR A 136 26.60 18.55 18.96
C TYR A 136 26.80 19.79 19.85
N GLN A 137 27.97 19.92 20.47
CA GLN A 137 28.31 21.08 21.31
C GLN A 137 28.57 22.34 20.46
N SER A 138 29.12 22.21 19.26
CA SER A 138 29.44 23.33 18.37
C SER A 138 28.33 23.78 17.43
N LYS A 139 27.16 23.11 17.40
CA LYS A 139 26.08 23.41 16.45
C LYS A 139 25.49 24.84 16.51
N GLY A 140 25.78 25.59 17.58
CA GLY A 140 25.36 26.99 17.74
C GLY A 140 26.47 28.01 17.50
N ASP A 141 27.69 27.56 17.24
CA ASP A 141 28.85 28.40 16.98
C ASP A 141 28.88 28.85 15.50
N SER A 142 29.71 29.85 15.18
CA SER A 142 29.94 30.24 13.77
C SER A 142 30.65 29.15 12.97
N GLU A 143 31.39 28.27 13.64
CA GLU A 143 32.19 27.21 13.05
C GLU A 143 32.17 25.97 13.97
N PHE A 144 32.06 24.78 13.38
CA PHE A 144 32.16 23.52 14.12
C PHE A 144 33.61 23.27 14.55
N ALA A 145 33.79 22.72 15.75
CA ALA A 145 35.11 22.37 16.24
C ALA A 145 35.74 21.23 15.43
N ILE A 146 37.07 21.24 15.30
CA ILE A 146 37.84 20.15 14.70
C ILE A 146 37.59 18.83 15.45
N GLY A 147 37.34 17.76 14.71
CA GLY A 147 36.87 16.48 15.25
C GLY A 147 35.34 16.34 15.33
N SER A 148 34.58 17.35 14.88
CA SER A 148 33.13 17.21 14.68
C SER A 148 32.84 16.17 13.61
N ILE A 149 31.97 15.21 13.91
CA ILE A 149 31.53 14.18 12.97
C ILE A 149 30.01 14.19 12.91
N ILE A 150 29.49 14.21 11.68
CA ILE A 150 28.06 14.11 11.40
C ILE A 150 27.85 12.89 10.51
N VAL A 151 27.00 11.96 10.93
CA VAL A 151 26.63 10.76 10.16
C VAL A 151 25.16 10.86 9.78
N LYS A 152 24.85 10.66 8.51
CA LYS A 152 23.50 10.57 7.98
C LYS A 152 23.25 9.15 7.50
N GLU A 153 22.16 8.56 7.95
CA GLU A 153 21.63 7.33 7.39
C GLU A 153 20.39 7.56 6.53
N THR A 154 20.21 6.72 5.52
CA THR A 154 19.01 6.67 4.67
C THR A 154 18.57 5.22 4.57
N PHE A 155 17.32 4.95 4.93
CA PHE A 155 16.83 3.58 5.09
C PHE A 155 15.34 3.45 4.76
N THR A 156 14.90 2.22 4.58
CA THR A 156 13.49 1.82 4.54
C THR A 156 13.18 0.87 5.70
N PHE A 157 11.89 0.67 5.99
CA PHE A 157 11.44 -0.48 6.76
C PHE A 157 10.71 -1.46 5.85
N ALA A 158 10.67 -2.73 6.24
CA ALA A 158 9.83 -3.73 5.60
C ALA A 158 9.27 -4.67 6.65
N HIS A 159 8.04 -5.14 6.42
CA HIS A 159 7.45 -6.21 7.24
C HIS A 159 8.15 -7.54 6.96
N SER A 160 8.43 -8.29 8.03
CA SER A 160 8.85 -9.68 7.99
C SER A 160 8.03 -10.50 8.99
N GLU A 161 8.11 -11.82 8.89
CA GLU A 161 7.53 -12.74 9.87
C GLU A 161 8.03 -12.50 11.30
N HIS A 162 9.20 -11.89 11.46
CA HIS A 162 9.83 -11.58 12.75
C HIS A 162 9.67 -10.12 13.18
N GLY A 163 8.78 -9.38 12.53
CA GLY A 163 8.57 -7.95 12.75
C GLY A 163 9.25 -7.11 11.68
N LEU A 164 9.58 -5.87 12.00
CA LEU A 164 10.09 -4.93 11.02
C LEU A 164 11.60 -5.00 10.88
N ILE A 165 12.06 -5.00 9.62
CA ILE A 165 13.47 -4.98 9.26
C ILE A 165 13.80 -3.60 8.73
N LYS A 166 14.79 -2.94 9.35
CA LYS A 166 15.41 -1.71 8.82
C LYS A 166 16.44 -2.11 7.77
N THR A 167 16.34 -1.52 6.58
CA THR A 167 17.30 -1.75 5.49
C THR A 167 17.91 -0.42 5.07
N LEU A 168 19.22 -0.27 5.24
CA LEU A 168 19.95 0.89 4.72
C LEU A 168 19.92 0.87 3.19
N ALA A 169 19.84 2.06 2.56
CA ALA A 169 19.91 2.16 1.11
C ALA A 169 21.22 1.53 0.60
N PRO A 170 21.20 0.74 -0.49
CA PRO A 170 22.41 0.07 -1.00
C PRO A 170 23.54 1.05 -1.34
N THR A 171 23.18 2.21 -1.91
CA THR A 171 24.09 3.30 -2.24
C THR A 171 23.71 4.54 -1.46
N GLY A 172 24.65 5.09 -0.69
CA GLY A 172 24.39 6.29 0.13
C GLY A 172 23.54 6.03 1.36
N GLY A 173 23.40 4.77 1.77
CA GLY A 173 22.75 4.37 3.01
C GLY A 173 23.42 4.98 4.24
N LEU A 174 24.76 5.09 4.24
CA LEU A 174 25.55 5.81 5.24
C LEU A 174 26.47 6.84 4.58
N LEU A 175 26.23 8.11 4.88
CA LEU A 175 27.09 9.23 4.50
C LEU A 175 27.60 9.90 5.77
N ALA A 176 28.83 10.42 5.74
CA ALA A 176 29.35 11.20 6.85
C ALA A 176 30.14 12.41 6.39
N MET A 177 30.28 13.40 7.27
CA MET A 177 31.20 14.52 7.10
C MET A 177 31.94 14.79 8.41
N VAL A 178 33.20 15.18 8.28
CA VAL A 178 34.14 15.37 9.38
C VAL A 178 34.80 16.73 9.27
N LYS A 179 34.77 17.52 10.34
CA LYS A 179 35.55 18.76 10.46
C LYS A 179 36.98 18.40 10.81
N ARG A 180 37.84 18.32 9.79
CA ARG A 180 39.24 17.89 9.89
C ARG A 180 40.19 19.01 10.28
N GLY A 181 39.96 20.22 9.77
CA GLY A 181 40.90 21.34 9.88
C GLY A 181 42.17 21.14 9.03
N GLY A 182 43.21 21.94 9.30
CA GLY A 182 44.46 21.95 8.53
C GLY A 182 44.31 22.58 7.13
N SER A 183 45.43 22.78 6.42
CA SER A 183 45.46 23.51 5.13
C SER A 183 45.12 22.67 3.90
N ALA A 184 44.88 21.37 4.06
CA ALA A 184 44.63 20.45 2.94
C ALA A 184 43.24 20.64 2.31
N TYR A 185 42.33 21.33 3.01
CA TYR A 185 40.92 21.44 2.65
C TYR A 185 40.39 22.88 2.79
N ASP A 186 41.24 23.90 2.59
CA ASP A 186 40.89 25.32 2.76
C ASP A 186 39.66 25.76 1.94
N TYR A 187 39.43 25.16 0.76
CA TYR A 187 38.26 25.46 -0.08
C TYR A 187 36.92 24.92 0.49
N ALA A 188 36.97 23.93 1.38
CA ALA A 188 35.80 23.32 2.02
C ALA A 188 35.73 23.69 3.50
N GLU A 189 36.39 24.77 3.91
CA GLU A 189 36.52 25.22 5.30
C GLU A 189 36.90 24.07 6.26
N GLY A 190 37.77 23.16 5.81
CA GLY A 190 38.25 22.04 6.62
C GLY A 190 37.30 20.84 6.74
N TRP A 191 36.24 20.74 5.94
CA TRP A 191 35.37 19.57 5.87
C TRP A 191 35.86 18.49 4.90
N GLU A 192 35.66 17.22 5.30
CA GLU A 192 35.91 16.03 4.50
C GLU A 192 34.66 15.12 4.54
N TRP A 193 34.22 14.60 3.39
CA TRP A 193 33.02 13.76 3.26
C TRP A 193 33.39 12.30 3.02
N PHE A 194 32.51 11.40 3.46
CA PHE A 194 32.68 9.95 3.41
C PHE A 194 31.41 9.27 2.90
N ILE A 195 31.59 8.27 2.04
CA ILE A 195 30.60 7.24 1.74
C ILE A 195 31.06 5.98 2.47
N LEU A 196 30.25 5.49 3.40
CA LEU A 196 30.58 4.35 4.26
C LEU A 196 29.87 3.10 3.77
N ASP A 197 30.49 1.93 4.00
CA ASP A 197 29.79 0.66 3.87
C ASP A 197 28.70 0.54 4.94
N ASN A 198 27.57 -0.05 4.60
CA ASN A 198 26.41 -0.19 5.49
C ASN A 198 26.71 -1.06 6.72
N ASP A 199 27.72 -1.91 6.66
CA ASP A 199 28.21 -2.71 7.79
C ASP A 199 29.40 -2.07 8.54
N LEU A 200 29.78 -0.84 8.15
CA LEU A 200 30.90 -0.07 8.69
C LEU A 200 32.25 -0.80 8.67
N LYS A 201 32.47 -1.77 7.77
CA LYS A 201 33.78 -2.42 7.64
C LYS A 201 34.78 -1.62 6.81
N SER A 202 34.30 -0.71 5.97
CA SER A 202 35.17 0.05 5.08
C SER A 202 34.61 1.44 4.74
N VAL A 203 35.52 2.32 4.30
CA VAL A 203 35.19 3.58 3.64
C VAL A 203 35.17 3.32 2.14
N LEU A 204 34.01 3.48 1.50
CA LEU A 204 33.84 3.25 0.07
C LEU A 204 34.42 4.40 -0.76
N ALA A 205 34.30 5.64 -0.27
CA ALA A 205 34.91 6.82 -0.85
C ALA A 205 35.08 7.93 0.19
N GLN A 206 36.10 8.77 0.04
CA GLN A 206 36.31 9.95 0.90
C GLN A 206 36.95 11.11 0.14
N GLY A 207 36.78 12.34 0.64
CA GLY A 207 37.39 13.56 0.13
C GLY A 207 36.43 14.75 0.11
N GLN A 208 36.74 15.81 -0.65
CA GLN A 208 35.85 16.97 -0.81
C GLN A 208 34.59 16.65 -1.63
N SER A 209 34.70 15.72 -2.57
CA SER A 209 33.58 15.28 -3.42
C SER A 209 33.74 13.80 -3.71
N PRO A 210 33.52 12.93 -2.72
CA PRO A 210 33.64 11.49 -2.91
C PRO A 210 32.72 11.03 -4.04
N ALA A 211 33.25 10.21 -4.95
CA ALA A 211 32.57 9.73 -6.15
C ALA A 211 32.00 10.83 -7.07
N ASP A 212 32.71 11.97 -7.18
CA ASP A 212 32.37 13.11 -8.05
C ASP A 212 31.00 13.75 -7.76
N LYS A 213 30.46 13.57 -6.54
CA LYS A 213 29.11 14.03 -6.16
C LYS A 213 28.99 15.52 -5.81
N ASN A 214 30.03 16.32 -6.06
CA ASN A 214 30.06 17.77 -5.88
C ASN A 214 29.56 18.26 -4.48
N CYS A 215 29.91 17.53 -3.42
CA CYS A 215 29.39 17.73 -2.06
C CYS A 215 29.66 19.14 -1.53
N VAL A 216 30.86 19.69 -1.77
CA VAL A 216 31.22 21.06 -1.35
C VAL A 216 30.22 22.07 -1.89
N SER A 217 29.97 22.08 -3.21
CA SER A 217 29.06 23.05 -3.83
C SER A 217 27.64 23.00 -3.29
N CYS A 218 27.15 21.79 -2.95
CA CYS A 218 25.83 21.64 -2.38
C CYS A 218 25.81 22.18 -0.95
N HIS A 219 26.83 21.88 -0.16
CA HIS A 219 26.92 22.29 1.23
C HIS A 219 27.31 23.77 1.42
N GLU A 220 27.90 24.44 0.42
CA GLU A 220 28.05 25.91 0.40
C GLU A 220 26.68 26.62 0.51
N LEU A 221 25.59 25.98 0.02
CA LEU A 221 24.23 26.52 0.14
C LEU A 221 23.68 26.50 1.58
N ALA A 222 24.36 25.83 2.52
CA ALA A 222 23.95 25.79 3.92
C ALA A 222 23.91 27.18 4.56
N GLY A 223 24.60 28.19 4.01
CA GLY A 223 24.53 29.58 4.47
C GLY A 223 23.12 30.19 4.48
N ASN A 224 22.14 29.59 3.78
CA ASN A 224 20.73 29.94 3.87
C ASN A 224 20.05 29.30 5.09
N GLY A 225 20.50 29.67 6.29
CA GLY A 225 19.88 29.30 7.56
C GLY A 225 20.66 28.29 8.41
N GLY A 226 21.63 27.59 7.84
CA GLY A 226 22.64 26.78 8.54
C GLY A 226 23.96 27.53 8.75
N ASN A 227 25.00 26.80 9.15
CA ASN A 227 26.33 27.32 9.47
C ASN A 227 27.42 26.29 9.11
N ASP A 228 28.57 26.78 8.63
CA ASP A 228 29.79 25.97 8.40
C ASP A 228 29.50 24.65 7.66
N PHE A 229 28.94 24.75 6.45
CA PHE A 229 28.58 23.62 5.57
C PHE A 229 27.51 22.66 6.14
N VAL A 230 26.93 22.94 7.31
CA VAL A 230 25.87 22.14 7.92
C VAL A 230 24.53 22.87 7.79
N PHE A 231 23.57 22.24 7.12
CA PHE A 231 22.23 22.80 6.98
C PHE A 231 21.53 22.86 8.34
N ALA A 232 20.83 23.96 8.60
CA ALA A 232 19.92 23.99 9.73
C ALA A 232 18.78 23.00 9.51
N ARG A 233 18.21 22.55 10.64
CA ARG A 233 17.01 21.73 10.62
C ARG A 233 15.87 22.51 9.95
N SER A 234 15.44 22.03 8.78
CA SER A 234 14.34 22.65 8.05
C SER A 234 13.00 22.34 8.72
N GLU A 235 12.13 23.32 8.68
CA GLU A 235 10.70 23.10 8.92
C GLU A 235 10.05 22.58 7.64
N TYR A 236 9.26 21.52 7.73
CA TYR A 236 8.56 20.94 6.60
C TYR A 236 7.27 21.69 6.31
N GLU A 237 7.31 22.62 5.36
CA GLU A 237 6.12 23.31 4.89
C GLU A 237 5.33 22.49 3.88
N ILE A 238 4.07 22.20 4.21
CA ILE A 238 3.22 21.39 3.35
C ILE A 238 2.20 22.26 2.60
N ASP A 239 2.07 21.96 1.31
CA ASP A 239 0.99 22.42 0.46
C ASP A 239 -0.23 21.49 0.60
N THR A 240 -1.42 22.07 0.71
CA THR A 240 -2.65 21.31 1.02
C THR A 240 -3.10 20.40 -0.13
N HIS A 241 -2.59 20.57 -1.36
CA HIS A 241 -2.84 19.66 -2.46
C HIS A 241 -2.34 18.25 -2.19
N ILE A 242 -1.42 18.06 -1.23
CA ILE A 242 -0.98 16.73 -0.83
C ILE A 242 -2.18 15.86 -0.41
N PHE A 243 -3.20 16.43 0.22
CA PHE A 243 -4.34 15.70 0.75
C PHE A 243 -5.33 15.28 -0.35
N LYS A 244 -5.21 15.79 -1.58
CA LYS A 244 -6.19 15.56 -2.64
C LYS A 244 -6.41 14.08 -2.95
N ASP A 245 -5.38 13.26 -2.80
CA ASP A 245 -5.36 11.85 -3.15
C ASP A 245 -5.34 10.91 -1.93
N TYR A 246 -5.69 11.41 -0.74
CA TYR A 246 -5.51 10.64 0.50
C TYR A 246 -6.16 9.26 0.55
N LYS A 247 -7.19 9.03 -0.26
CA LYS A 247 -7.85 7.73 -0.35
C LYS A 247 -6.97 6.64 -0.96
N ASN A 248 -5.88 7.03 -1.61
CA ASN A 248 -4.82 6.17 -2.14
C ASN A 248 -3.71 5.93 -1.12
N TRP A 249 -3.71 6.64 0.01
CA TRP A 249 -2.76 6.39 1.10
C TRP A 249 -3.15 5.15 1.89
N GLU A 250 -2.26 4.72 2.78
CA GLU A 250 -2.47 3.52 3.57
C GLU A 250 -3.53 3.73 4.65
N LEU A 251 -4.52 2.85 4.70
CA LEU A 251 -5.57 2.84 5.73
C LEU A 251 -5.03 2.16 7.00
N ILE A 252 -4.67 2.96 8.01
CA ILE A 252 -4.06 2.49 9.26
C ILE A 252 -5.08 2.29 10.40
N ASP A 253 -6.32 2.72 10.20
CA ASP A 253 -7.40 2.47 11.15
C ASP A 253 -8.76 2.44 10.44
N TYR A 254 -9.58 1.45 10.78
CA TYR A 254 -10.91 1.28 10.23
C TYR A 254 -11.93 1.12 11.35
N ASN A 255 -12.86 2.06 11.41
CA ASN A 255 -13.93 2.12 12.40
C ASN A 255 -13.43 2.32 13.84
N THR A 256 -12.58 3.33 14.05
CA THR A 256 -12.12 3.74 15.38
C THR A 256 -13.32 3.97 16.30
N THR A 257 -13.39 3.24 17.42
CA THR A 257 -14.46 3.40 18.39
C THR A 257 -14.39 4.79 19.04
N PRO A 258 -15.52 5.38 19.46
CA PRO A 258 -15.55 6.70 20.09
C PRO A 258 -14.80 6.80 21.42
N GLN A 259 -14.37 5.67 22.01
CA GLN A 259 -13.94 5.55 23.40
C GLN A 259 -12.74 6.45 23.79
N ASN A 260 -12.03 7.03 22.82
CA ASN A 260 -10.90 7.93 23.05
C ASN A 260 -11.15 9.37 22.57
N LEU A 261 -12.37 9.73 22.17
CA LEU A 261 -12.69 10.98 21.47
C LEU A 261 -13.77 11.82 22.16
N ASP A 262 -13.90 11.76 23.49
CA ASP A 262 -14.77 12.68 24.22
C ASP A 262 -14.25 14.12 24.03
N GLY A 263 -14.82 14.85 23.06
CA GLY A 263 -14.37 16.20 22.71
C GLY A 263 -15.04 16.74 21.45
N TRP A 264 -15.33 18.04 21.44
CA TRP A 264 -16.10 18.74 20.40
C TRP A 264 -15.42 18.78 19.01
N ALA A 265 -14.17 18.33 18.91
CA ALA A 265 -13.37 18.42 17.70
C ALA A 265 -13.79 17.42 16.60
N HIS A 266 -14.54 16.37 16.94
CA HIS A 266 -15.00 15.36 15.99
C HIS A 266 -16.51 15.12 16.10
N ILE A 267 -17.14 14.70 15.00
CA ILE A 267 -18.54 14.27 15.04
C ILE A 267 -18.65 12.98 15.88
N ASP A 268 -19.36 13.04 17.02
CA ASP A 268 -19.48 11.92 17.97
C ASP A 268 -20.30 10.75 17.42
N ASN A 269 -21.37 11.03 16.68
CA ASN A 269 -22.30 10.03 16.13
C ASN A 269 -22.00 9.61 14.69
N ALA A 270 -20.73 9.49 14.34
CA ALA A 270 -20.33 9.00 13.03
C ALA A 270 -20.63 7.50 12.85
N ASP A 271 -21.02 7.11 11.63
CA ASP A 271 -21.22 5.71 11.24
C ASP A 271 -19.89 4.99 11.05
N LEU A 272 -18.87 5.71 10.58
CA LEU A 272 -17.57 5.17 10.23
C LEU A 272 -16.48 6.23 10.38
N ARG A 273 -15.33 5.82 10.91
CA ARG A 273 -14.10 6.63 10.97
C ARG A 273 -12.98 5.86 10.28
N ARG A 274 -12.24 6.51 9.40
CA ARG A 274 -11.08 5.95 8.69
C ARG A 274 -9.89 6.87 8.91
N THR A 275 -8.73 6.29 9.21
CA THR A 275 -7.49 7.07 9.31
C THR A 275 -6.51 6.57 8.26
N PHE A 276 -5.97 7.49 7.48
CA PHE A 276 -5.01 7.23 6.42
C PHE A 276 -3.67 7.87 6.75
N GLN A 277 -2.57 7.23 6.36
CA GLN A 277 -1.19 7.71 6.58
C GLN A 277 -0.40 7.62 5.26
N LYS A 278 0.23 8.72 4.85
CA LYS A 278 0.96 8.80 3.57
C LYS A 278 2.31 8.04 3.57
N GLN A 279 2.91 7.84 4.75
CA GLN A 279 4.12 7.03 4.93
C GLN A 279 3.93 6.08 6.10
N ARG A 280 3.30 4.91 5.93
CA ARG A 280 3.00 3.99 7.05
C ARG A 280 4.23 3.63 7.87
N LEU A 281 5.38 3.59 7.21
CA LEU A 281 6.64 3.18 7.81
C LEU A 281 7.44 4.32 8.45
N ALA A 282 6.97 5.56 8.35
CA ALA A 282 7.49 6.70 9.11
C ALA A 282 7.28 6.47 10.62
N TYR A 283 8.34 6.09 11.33
CA TYR A 283 8.26 5.42 12.65
C TYR A 283 8.88 6.19 13.82
N PRO A 284 8.26 6.33 15.00
CA PRO A 284 8.97 6.68 16.24
C PRO A 284 10.18 5.81 16.62
N ASP A 285 11.35 6.40 16.82
CA ASP A 285 12.61 5.68 17.07
C ASP A 285 12.64 4.75 18.31
N LYS A 286 13.48 3.70 18.25
CA LYS A 286 13.75 2.71 19.32
C LYS A 286 14.57 3.28 20.49
N HIS A 287 15.23 4.43 20.37
CA HIS A 287 16.11 4.99 21.41
C HIS A 287 15.36 5.80 22.49
N GLY A 288 14.16 5.37 22.90
CA GLY A 288 13.40 5.99 24.00
C GLY A 288 12.78 7.36 23.69
N ASN A 289 13.20 8.03 22.61
CA ASN A 289 12.59 9.25 22.08
C ASN A 289 11.69 8.90 20.90
N MET A 290 10.56 8.33 21.28
CA MET A 290 9.59 7.71 20.39
C MET A 290 8.78 8.83 19.67
N HIS A 291 9.33 9.46 18.62
CA HIS A 291 8.68 10.54 17.83
C HIS A 291 8.59 10.26 16.33
N TYR A 292 7.45 10.57 15.70
CA TYR A 292 7.31 10.44 14.25
C TYR A 292 8.31 11.33 13.49
N PRO A 293 8.84 10.87 12.35
CA PRO A 293 9.74 11.70 11.56
C PRO A 293 9.00 12.92 11.02
N THR A 294 9.76 14.00 10.86
CA THR A 294 9.31 15.19 10.13
C THR A 294 8.78 14.77 8.76
N GLY A 295 7.65 15.33 8.34
CA GLY A 295 6.91 15.02 7.12
C GLY A 295 5.81 13.98 7.25
N THR A 296 5.77 13.24 8.37
CA THR A 296 4.68 12.29 8.64
C THR A 296 3.33 12.99 8.50
N THR A 297 2.45 12.42 7.66
CA THR A 297 1.15 13.01 7.35
C THR A 297 0.03 11.99 7.59
N LEU A 298 -0.96 12.40 8.39
CA LEU A 298 -2.17 11.62 8.69
C LEU A 298 -3.41 12.42 8.30
N ILE A 299 -4.45 11.72 7.86
CA ILE A 299 -5.78 12.28 7.66
C ILE A 299 -6.84 11.31 8.16
N LYS A 300 -7.81 11.85 8.89
CA LYS A 300 -8.95 11.13 9.42
C LYS A 300 -10.20 11.60 8.71
N GLU A 301 -10.91 10.64 8.14
CA GLU A 301 -12.18 10.80 7.44
C GLU A 301 -13.31 10.25 8.31
N ILE A 302 -14.34 11.06 8.50
CA ILE A 302 -15.48 10.76 9.35
C ILE A 302 -16.73 10.78 8.49
N THR A 303 -17.42 9.63 8.45
CA THR A 303 -18.60 9.40 7.63
C THR A 303 -19.84 9.28 8.49
N LYS A 304 -20.93 9.91 8.05
CA LYS A 304 -22.25 9.83 8.66
C LYS A 304 -23.32 9.87 7.57
N ASP A 305 -24.36 9.07 7.75
CA ASP A 305 -25.42 8.83 6.77
C ASP A 305 -24.86 8.46 5.37
N GLY A 306 -23.75 7.72 5.36
CA GLY A 306 -23.04 7.29 4.15
C GLY A 306 -22.26 8.39 3.41
N LYS A 307 -22.12 9.60 3.98
CA LYS A 307 -21.38 10.72 3.40
C LYS A 307 -20.19 11.11 4.28
N VAL A 308 -19.12 11.58 3.65
CA VAL A 308 -18.00 12.20 4.37
C VAL A 308 -18.48 13.55 4.89
N GLU A 309 -18.53 13.71 6.20
CA GLU A 309 -18.99 14.94 6.85
C GLU A 309 -17.83 15.74 7.45
N GLN A 310 -16.70 15.09 7.74
CA GLN A 310 -15.54 15.78 8.30
C GLN A 310 -14.23 15.14 7.83
N LEU A 311 -13.27 16.00 7.49
CA LEU A 311 -11.87 15.66 7.24
C LEU A 311 -10.98 16.47 8.17
N VAL A 312 -10.13 15.78 8.94
CA VAL A 312 -9.11 16.42 9.79
C VAL A 312 -7.77 15.78 9.50
N ALA A 313 -6.72 16.58 9.37
CA ALA A 313 -5.38 16.09 9.07
C ALA A 313 -4.36 16.67 10.04
N MET A 314 -3.22 16.00 10.14
CA MET A 314 -2.07 16.48 10.89
C MET A 314 -0.75 16.12 10.20
N VAL A 315 0.22 17.04 10.30
CA VAL A 315 1.53 16.94 9.63
C VAL A 315 2.63 17.27 10.62
N LYS A 316 3.66 16.41 10.69
CA LYS A 316 4.85 16.65 11.52
C LYS A 316 5.77 17.65 10.82
N ARG A 317 5.83 18.89 11.31
CA ARG A 317 6.61 19.99 10.72
C ARG A 317 8.10 19.94 11.07
N GLY A 318 8.44 19.45 12.26
CA GLY A 318 9.80 19.57 12.80
C GLY A 318 10.19 21.03 13.08
N GLY A 319 11.49 21.31 13.14
CA GLY A 319 12.00 22.67 13.32
C GLY A 319 11.55 23.35 14.63
N LYS A 320 11.14 24.62 14.53
CA LYS A 320 10.64 25.43 15.67
C LYS A 320 9.12 25.54 15.71
N PHE A 321 8.41 24.93 14.77
CA PHE A 321 6.95 24.97 14.73
C PHE A 321 6.33 24.30 15.96
N ASN A 322 5.28 24.89 16.52
CA ASN A 322 4.41 24.32 17.56
C ASN A 322 5.12 23.38 18.58
N PRO A 323 6.13 23.85 19.33
CA PRO A 323 6.89 22.99 20.24
C PRO A 323 5.99 22.35 21.32
N GLU A 324 4.94 23.04 21.75
CA GLU A 324 3.96 22.53 22.72
C GLU A 324 3.08 21.40 22.16
N GLY A 325 2.83 21.40 20.85
CA GLY A 325 2.14 20.33 20.13
C GLY A 325 3.08 19.30 19.53
N ALA A 326 4.28 19.14 20.09
CA ALA A 326 5.35 18.29 19.56
C ALA A 326 5.58 18.48 18.05
N HIS A 327 5.56 19.73 17.57
CA HIS A 327 5.81 20.08 16.16
C HIS A 327 4.76 19.58 15.16
N TRP A 328 3.54 19.29 15.59
CA TRP A 328 2.43 18.94 14.70
C TRP A 328 1.66 20.19 14.23
N GLU A 329 1.37 20.26 12.94
CA GLU A 329 0.41 21.18 12.34
C GLU A 329 -0.91 20.44 12.10
N TYR A 330 -2.04 21.05 12.47
CA TYR A 330 -3.38 20.48 12.30
C TYR A 330 -4.13 21.21 11.18
N PHE A 331 -5.07 20.49 10.55
CA PHE A 331 -5.88 20.99 9.44
C PHE A 331 -7.32 20.51 9.60
N ILE A 332 -8.28 21.40 9.43
CA ILE A 332 -9.68 21.05 9.18
C ILE A 332 -9.93 21.27 7.69
N LEU A 333 -10.24 20.20 6.96
CA LEU A 333 -10.33 20.20 5.50
C LEU A 333 -11.79 20.11 5.03
N ASP A 334 -12.07 20.65 3.84
CA ASP A 334 -13.37 20.56 3.21
C ASP A 334 -13.67 19.08 2.87
N PRO A 335 -14.77 18.48 3.36
CA PRO A 335 -15.10 17.07 3.09
C PRO A 335 -15.37 16.76 1.62
N HIS A 336 -15.64 17.78 0.79
CA HIS A 336 -15.84 17.66 -0.65
C HIS A 336 -14.57 17.93 -1.47
N ASP A 337 -13.56 18.56 -0.87
CA ASP A 337 -12.28 18.87 -1.51
C ASP A 337 -11.16 18.89 -0.47
N ALA A 338 -10.52 17.75 -0.24
CA ALA A 338 -9.47 17.60 0.76
C ALA A 338 -8.26 18.54 0.53
N SER A 339 -8.13 19.16 -0.65
CA SER A 339 -7.07 20.16 -0.89
C SER A 339 -7.37 21.55 -0.30
N LYS A 340 -8.57 21.78 0.23
CA LYS A 340 -9.00 23.06 0.80
C LYS A 340 -9.09 22.99 2.32
N VAL A 341 -8.50 23.98 2.99
CA VAL A 341 -8.69 24.20 4.42
C VAL A 341 -9.97 24.98 4.64
N VAL A 342 -10.79 24.54 5.60
CA VAL A 342 -12.00 25.23 6.04
C VAL A 342 -11.65 26.58 6.65
N VAL A 343 -12.53 27.56 6.49
CA VAL A 343 -12.43 28.89 7.09
C VAL A 343 -13.53 29.01 8.16
N ASN A 344 -13.19 29.51 9.35
CA ASN A 344 -14.18 29.72 10.42
C ASN A 344 -15.09 30.93 10.16
N ASP A 345 -16.06 31.17 11.03
CA ASP A 345 -17.00 32.29 10.92
C ASP A 345 -16.32 33.68 10.95
N ALA A 346 -15.10 33.76 11.50
CA ALA A 346 -14.29 34.97 11.53
C ALA A 346 -13.46 35.18 10.26
N GLY A 347 -13.52 34.26 9.29
CA GLY A 347 -12.72 34.34 8.05
C GLY A 347 -11.29 33.79 8.21
N GLU A 348 -10.98 33.12 9.32
CA GLU A 348 -9.64 32.59 9.60
C GLU A 348 -9.52 31.14 9.12
N SER A 349 -8.35 30.80 8.54
CA SER A 349 -8.07 29.43 8.09
C SER A 349 -7.93 28.48 9.28
N MET A 350 -8.63 27.35 9.25
CA MET A 350 -8.59 26.30 10.27
C MET A 350 -7.37 25.38 10.08
N ARG A 351 -6.18 25.96 10.11
CA ARG A 351 -4.87 25.30 9.99
C ARG A 351 -3.88 25.90 10.99
N GLY A 352 -2.96 25.09 11.51
CA GLY A 352 -1.84 25.57 12.31
C GLY A 352 -1.67 24.84 13.65
N ALA A 353 -1.10 25.53 14.63
CA ALA A 353 -1.00 25.10 16.03
C ALA A 353 -2.35 25.30 16.75
N LEU A 354 -3.38 24.57 16.33
CA LEU A 354 -4.74 24.74 16.86
C LEU A 354 -4.81 24.33 18.33
N THR A 355 -5.17 25.26 19.22
CA THR A 355 -5.17 25.07 20.68
C THR A 355 -5.97 23.84 21.12
N ASP A 356 -7.17 23.65 20.59
CA ASP A 356 -8.04 22.52 20.95
C ASP A 356 -7.46 21.18 20.49
N CYS A 357 -6.82 21.16 19.31
CA CYS A 357 -6.14 19.98 18.80
C CYS A 357 -4.91 19.65 19.67
N ASN A 358 -4.08 20.64 20.00
CA ASN A 358 -2.95 20.48 20.90
C ASN A 358 -3.37 19.92 22.26
N ALA A 359 -4.42 20.49 22.86
CA ALA A 359 -4.92 20.07 24.17
C ALA A 359 -5.36 18.60 24.14
N CYS A 360 -6.17 18.20 23.14
CA CYS A 360 -6.61 16.81 23.02
C CYS A 360 -5.46 15.85 22.71
N HIS A 361 -4.65 16.17 21.71
CA HIS A 361 -3.59 15.29 21.22
C HIS A 361 -2.41 15.16 22.21
N SER A 362 -2.19 16.13 23.11
CA SER A 362 -1.22 15.98 24.19
C SER A 362 -1.51 14.79 25.12
N ALA A 363 -2.77 14.31 25.15
CA ALA A 363 -3.16 13.12 25.90
C ALA A 363 -2.72 11.80 25.23
N ALA A 364 -2.25 11.84 23.99
CA ALA A 364 -1.74 10.67 23.26
C ALA A 364 -0.31 10.33 23.71
N THR A 365 -0.20 9.83 24.94
CA THR A 365 1.04 9.36 25.55
C THR A 365 0.84 7.97 26.18
N GLY A 366 1.93 7.21 26.34
CA GLY A 366 1.91 5.89 26.96
C GLY A 366 0.93 4.91 26.29
N GLU A 367 -0.09 4.48 27.04
CA GLU A 367 -1.08 3.52 26.54
C GLU A 367 -2.08 4.11 25.54
N LYS A 368 -2.23 5.44 25.49
CA LYS A 368 -3.20 6.11 24.60
C LYS A 368 -2.64 6.46 23.23
N GLY A 369 -1.32 6.55 23.13
CA GLY A 369 -0.65 6.93 21.90
C GLY A 369 0.78 7.37 22.15
N ILE A 370 1.34 8.03 21.15
CA ILE A 370 2.72 8.46 21.11
C ILE A 370 2.84 9.73 20.30
N ASP A 371 3.68 10.67 20.74
CA ASP A 371 4.03 11.86 19.97
C ASP A 371 2.81 12.58 19.41
N HIS A 372 1.80 12.82 20.26
CA HIS A 372 0.53 13.47 19.88
C HIS A 372 -0.34 12.70 18.88
N VAL A 373 -0.03 11.45 18.56
CA VAL A 373 -0.86 10.59 17.70
C VAL A 373 -1.49 9.50 18.56
N PHE A 374 -2.82 9.42 18.59
CA PHE A 374 -3.55 8.34 19.29
C PHE A 374 -3.31 6.98 18.62
N LYS A 375 -3.40 5.91 19.40
CA LYS A 375 -3.25 4.54 18.87
C LYS A 375 -4.25 4.27 17.74
N HIS A 376 -3.75 3.62 16.69
CA HIS A 376 -4.53 3.18 15.55
C HIS A 376 -4.29 1.68 15.33
N SER A 377 -5.34 0.94 14.96
CA SER A 377 -5.32 -0.53 14.98
C SER A 377 -4.27 -1.18 14.09
N ASP A 378 -3.88 -0.56 12.97
CA ASP A 378 -2.78 -1.02 12.11
C ASP A 378 -1.66 0.00 11.94
N ALA A 379 -1.63 1.06 12.76
CA ALA A 379 -0.39 1.83 12.88
C ALA A 379 0.64 0.91 13.52
N VAL A 380 1.58 0.42 12.71
CA VAL A 380 2.54 -0.65 13.03
C VAL A 380 3.32 -0.40 14.34
N PHE A 381 3.37 0.85 14.76
CA PHE A 381 4.28 1.37 15.74
C PHE A 381 3.63 2.12 16.91
N ASN A 382 2.44 2.66 16.66
CA ASN A 382 1.59 3.26 17.68
C ASN A 382 0.53 2.25 18.17
N SER A 383 0.92 0.97 18.20
CA SER A 383 0.05 -0.15 18.59
C SER A 383 0.67 -1.06 19.66
N HIS A 384 1.81 -0.68 20.26
CA HIS A 384 2.49 -1.52 21.25
C HIS A 384 1.54 -1.92 22.43
N ALA A 385 1.42 -3.24 22.61
CA ALA A 385 0.90 -3.96 23.77
C ALA A 385 -0.59 -3.73 24.12
N GLU A 386 -1.53 -4.63 23.94
CA GLU A 386 -1.53 -6.01 23.44
C GLU A 386 -2.12 -6.00 22.04
N LYS A 387 -1.46 -6.67 21.09
CA LYS A 387 -2.04 -7.36 19.93
C LYS A 387 -3.57 -7.14 19.88
N THR A 388 -4.02 -6.01 19.33
CA THR A 388 -5.41 -5.56 19.49
C THR A 388 -6.29 -6.50 18.71
N GLU A 389 -7.17 -7.19 19.41
CA GLU A 389 -8.03 -8.18 18.80
C GLU A 389 -9.26 -7.47 18.21
N TYR A 390 -9.39 -7.45 16.89
CA TYR A 390 -10.62 -6.98 16.26
C TYR A 390 -11.71 -8.04 16.42
N ILE A 391 -12.83 -7.67 17.05
CA ILE A 391 -13.98 -8.57 17.24
C ILE A 391 -15.15 -8.08 16.38
N ALA A 392 -15.39 -8.76 15.26
CA ALA A 392 -16.54 -8.43 14.42
C ALA A 392 -17.86 -8.57 15.20
N SER A 393 -18.81 -7.68 14.94
CA SER A 393 -20.17 -7.73 15.47
C SER A 393 -21.19 -7.93 14.34
N ASN A 394 -22.48 -8.09 14.65
CA ASN A 394 -23.51 -8.13 13.61
C ASN A 394 -23.52 -6.86 12.75
N ALA A 395 -23.17 -5.70 13.33
CA ALA A 395 -23.10 -4.44 12.59
C ALA A 395 -22.02 -4.48 11.50
N THR A 396 -20.91 -5.16 11.75
CA THR A 396 -19.81 -5.38 10.77
C THR A 396 -20.33 -5.94 9.45
N PHE A 397 -21.37 -6.79 9.48
CA PHE A 397 -21.87 -7.49 8.30
C PHE A 397 -23.13 -6.86 7.70
N SER A 398 -23.74 -5.87 8.35
CA SER A 398 -25.07 -5.35 7.98
C SER A 398 -25.21 -4.84 6.54
N ASN A 399 -24.11 -4.43 5.89
CA ASN A 399 -24.09 -3.87 4.55
C ASN A 399 -23.13 -4.56 3.58
N TYR A 400 -22.71 -5.80 3.86
CA TYR A 400 -21.61 -6.42 3.11
C TYR A 400 -21.85 -6.59 1.60
N LYS A 401 -23.12 -6.64 1.18
CA LYS A 401 -23.49 -6.75 -0.24
C LYS A 401 -23.08 -5.51 -1.04
N ASN A 402 -22.81 -4.39 -0.37
CA ASN A 402 -22.30 -3.15 -0.97
C ASN A 402 -20.77 -3.09 -1.02
N TRP A 403 -20.07 -4.08 -0.45
CA TRP A 403 -18.61 -4.14 -0.44
C TRP A 403 -18.04 -4.46 -1.83
N HIS A 404 -16.72 -4.59 -1.93
CA HIS A 404 -16.05 -4.97 -3.16
C HIS A 404 -16.32 -6.47 -3.45
N LEU A 405 -16.80 -6.79 -4.66
CA LEU A 405 -16.99 -8.16 -5.12
C LEU A 405 -15.65 -8.67 -5.68
N ALA A 406 -14.89 -9.35 -4.84
CA ALA A 406 -13.54 -9.82 -5.15
C ALA A 406 -13.52 -11.07 -6.04
N ASP A 407 -14.57 -11.89 -5.98
CA ASP A 407 -14.69 -13.08 -6.83
C ASP A 407 -16.14 -13.44 -7.09
N TYR A 408 -16.43 -13.95 -8.28
CA TYR A 408 -17.74 -14.44 -8.67
C TYR A 408 -17.60 -15.63 -9.62
N VAL A 409 -17.70 -16.85 -9.09
CA VAL A 409 -17.26 -18.08 -9.77
C VAL A 409 -18.22 -19.24 -9.54
N LEU A 410 -18.36 -20.10 -10.54
CA LEU A 410 -19.12 -21.34 -10.43
C LEU A 410 -18.43 -22.38 -9.54
N GLY A 411 -19.24 -23.24 -8.92
CA GLY A 411 -18.86 -24.19 -7.89
C GLY A 411 -17.60 -24.98 -8.23
N ASN A 412 -17.61 -25.69 -9.36
CA ASN A 412 -16.66 -26.74 -9.75
C ASN A 412 -15.29 -26.26 -10.32
N HIS A 413 -14.98 -24.97 -10.22
CA HIS A 413 -13.97 -24.34 -11.08
C HIS A 413 -12.70 -23.82 -10.38
N ASN A 414 -12.60 -23.92 -9.06
CA ASN A 414 -11.36 -23.60 -8.33
C ASN A 414 -10.74 -24.89 -7.75
N PRO A 415 -9.59 -25.37 -8.27
CA PRO A 415 -9.01 -26.65 -7.88
C PRO A 415 -8.50 -26.66 -6.43
N PHE A 416 -8.29 -25.48 -5.84
CA PHE A 416 -7.79 -25.33 -4.46
C PHE A 416 -8.92 -25.37 -3.43
N ILE A 417 -10.18 -25.33 -3.87
CA ILE A 417 -11.34 -25.21 -3.00
C ILE A 417 -12.08 -26.56 -2.93
N GLY A 418 -12.13 -27.19 -1.75
CA GLY A 418 -12.78 -28.48 -1.55
C GLY A 418 -14.33 -28.44 -1.57
N GLU A 419 -14.96 -29.60 -1.44
CA GLU A 419 -16.43 -29.78 -1.45
C GLU A 419 -17.17 -28.88 -0.44
N ALA A 420 -16.52 -28.56 0.70
CA ALA A 420 -17.06 -27.71 1.76
C ALA A 420 -17.48 -26.28 1.31
N HIS A 421 -17.11 -25.89 0.09
CA HIS A 421 -17.47 -24.59 -0.50
C HIS A 421 -18.41 -24.74 -1.71
N GLY A 422 -19.17 -25.83 -1.79
CA GLY A 422 -20.12 -26.09 -2.87
C GLY A 422 -19.46 -26.53 -4.18
N ASN A 423 -18.19 -26.97 -4.15
CA ASN A 423 -17.42 -27.35 -5.34
C ASN A 423 -18.00 -28.58 -6.08
N ALA A 424 -18.76 -29.44 -5.38
CA ALA A 424 -19.31 -30.66 -5.95
C ALA A 424 -20.57 -30.46 -6.82
N GLN A 425 -21.23 -29.29 -6.75
CA GLN A 425 -22.49 -29.05 -7.46
C GLN A 425 -22.29 -28.02 -8.57
N PRO A 426 -22.48 -28.40 -9.85
CA PRO A 426 -22.26 -27.50 -10.98
C PRO A 426 -23.23 -26.31 -11.01
N ASP A 427 -24.31 -26.37 -10.23
CA ASP A 427 -25.37 -25.35 -10.19
C ASP A 427 -25.16 -24.29 -9.10
N TYR A 428 -24.19 -24.48 -8.20
CA TYR A 428 -23.86 -23.47 -7.20
C TYR A 428 -22.88 -22.43 -7.75
N VAL A 429 -23.08 -21.19 -7.32
CA VAL A 429 -22.23 -20.04 -7.56
C VAL A 429 -21.69 -19.54 -6.22
N ARG A 430 -20.46 -19.04 -6.24
CA ARG A 430 -19.85 -18.33 -5.11
C ARG A 430 -19.68 -16.87 -5.44
N ALA A 431 -20.06 -16.01 -4.52
CA ALA A 431 -19.71 -14.59 -4.53
C ALA A 431 -18.86 -14.28 -3.30
N VAL A 432 -17.69 -13.69 -3.48
CA VAL A 432 -16.77 -13.31 -2.40
C VAL A 432 -16.71 -11.79 -2.29
N PHE A 433 -17.02 -11.27 -1.11
CA PHE A 433 -17.02 -9.85 -0.79
C PHE A 433 -15.87 -9.54 0.15
N GLN A 434 -15.22 -8.41 -0.06
CA GLN A 434 -14.15 -7.90 0.79
C GLN A 434 -14.51 -6.52 1.28
N ASN A 435 -14.43 -6.30 2.60
CA ASN A 435 -14.52 -4.94 3.12
C ASN A 435 -13.39 -4.08 2.53
N GLU A 436 -13.52 -2.75 2.65
CA GLU A 436 -12.55 -1.81 2.08
C GLU A 436 -11.11 -2.14 2.49
N LYS A 437 -10.92 -2.54 3.74
CA LYS A 437 -9.63 -2.90 4.31
C LYS A 437 -9.01 -4.14 3.66
N ALA A 438 -9.79 -5.21 3.47
CA ALA A 438 -9.33 -6.41 2.77
C ALA A 438 -9.11 -6.15 1.27
N HIS A 439 -9.88 -5.25 0.65
CA HIS A 439 -9.77 -4.92 -0.77
C HIS A 439 -8.55 -4.02 -1.06
N LYS A 440 -8.28 -3.03 -0.20
CA LYS A 440 -7.14 -2.10 -0.31
C LYS A 440 -5.82 -2.69 0.17
N MET A 441 -5.75 -4.00 0.42
CA MET A 441 -4.48 -4.63 0.72
C MET A 441 -3.62 -4.58 -0.55
N LEU A 442 -2.68 -3.62 -0.55
CA LEU A 442 -1.73 -3.35 -1.61
C LEU A 442 -0.43 -4.07 -1.24
N HIS A 443 -0.06 -5.11 -1.99
CA HIS A 443 1.30 -5.66 -2.05
C HIS A 443 1.87 -6.35 -0.79
N ASP A 444 1.15 -6.39 0.34
CA ASP A 444 1.60 -7.07 1.55
C ASP A 444 1.31 -8.59 1.53
N ALA A 445 2.20 -9.39 2.12
CA ALA A 445 2.01 -10.82 2.31
C ALA A 445 0.89 -11.19 3.31
N TYR A 446 0.24 -10.20 3.96
CA TYR A 446 -0.71 -10.41 5.06
C TYR A 446 -1.87 -9.41 5.04
N TYR A 447 -3.07 -9.88 5.38
CA TYR A 447 -4.23 -9.00 5.56
C TYR A 447 -4.09 -8.23 6.88
N PRO A 448 -4.37 -6.92 6.91
CA PRO A 448 -4.37 -6.15 8.15
C PRO A 448 -5.54 -6.55 9.06
N ILE A 449 -5.41 -6.30 10.36
CA ILE A 449 -6.42 -6.63 11.38
C ILE A 449 -7.75 -5.96 11.02
N GLY A 450 -8.91 -6.55 11.28
CA GLY A 450 -10.20 -6.03 10.83
C GLY A 450 -10.50 -6.20 9.34
N SER A 451 -9.62 -6.85 8.57
CA SER A 451 -9.98 -7.37 7.24
C SER A 451 -11.11 -8.38 7.38
N VAL A 452 -12.15 -8.23 6.54
CA VAL A 452 -13.31 -9.12 6.52
C VAL A 452 -13.55 -9.59 5.10
N ILE A 453 -13.63 -10.91 4.95
CA ILE A 453 -13.96 -11.58 3.69
C ILE A 453 -15.23 -12.40 3.92
N ILE A 454 -16.23 -12.23 3.07
CA ILE A 454 -17.49 -12.97 3.14
C ILE A 454 -17.67 -13.75 1.85
N LYS A 455 -18.13 -14.98 1.97
CA LYS A 455 -18.48 -15.84 0.86
C LYS A 455 -19.95 -16.23 0.96
N GLU A 456 -20.71 -15.89 -0.06
CA GLU A 456 -22.02 -16.47 -0.30
C GLU A 456 -21.90 -17.68 -1.24
N THR A 457 -22.64 -18.75 -0.95
CA THR A 457 -22.82 -19.89 -1.85
C THR A 457 -24.31 -20.01 -2.15
N PHE A 458 -24.70 -19.93 -3.43
CA PHE A 458 -26.10 -19.89 -3.83
C PHE A 458 -26.33 -20.47 -5.23
N SER A 459 -27.55 -20.86 -5.51
CA SER A 459 -28.04 -21.22 -6.85
C SER A 459 -29.03 -20.16 -7.33
N THR A 460 -29.20 -20.03 -8.64
CA THR A 460 -30.24 -19.15 -9.20
C THR A 460 -31.23 -19.95 -10.04
N THR A 461 -32.50 -19.96 -9.64
CA THR A 461 -33.56 -20.65 -10.39
C THR A 461 -34.60 -19.63 -10.82
N LYS A 462 -34.87 -19.52 -12.13
CA LYS A 462 -35.80 -18.52 -12.67
C LYS A 462 -35.45 -17.08 -12.27
N GLY A 463 -34.16 -16.76 -12.20
CA GLY A 463 -33.65 -15.46 -11.72
C GLY A 463 -33.71 -15.27 -10.19
N ILE A 464 -34.28 -16.21 -9.44
CA ILE A 464 -34.39 -16.12 -7.99
C ILE A 464 -33.16 -16.76 -7.34
N LYS A 465 -32.40 -15.95 -6.60
CA LYS A 465 -31.27 -16.39 -5.78
C LYS A 465 -31.77 -17.20 -4.58
N LYS A 466 -31.26 -18.42 -4.42
CA LYS A 466 -31.43 -19.27 -3.24
C LYS A 466 -30.06 -19.60 -2.65
N LEU A 467 -29.77 -19.08 -1.46
CA LEU A 467 -28.57 -19.43 -0.70
C LEU A 467 -28.60 -20.91 -0.30
N ALA A 468 -27.43 -21.53 -0.18
CA ALA A 468 -27.31 -22.91 0.28
C ALA A 468 -27.71 -23.02 1.77
N ASP A 469 -28.46 -24.06 2.12
CA ASP A 469 -29.01 -24.22 3.48
C ASP A 469 -27.90 -24.36 4.55
N ALA A 470 -26.80 -25.06 4.21
CA ALA A 470 -25.61 -25.18 5.04
C ALA A 470 -24.42 -24.45 4.41
N GLY A 471 -23.80 -23.53 5.16
CA GLY A 471 -22.65 -22.76 4.67
C GLY A 471 -22.98 -21.77 3.55
N GLY A 472 -24.26 -21.40 3.40
CA GLY A 472 -24.72 -20.42 2.41
C GLY A 472 -24.09 -19.05 2.56
N VAL A 473 -23.75 -18.63 3.78
CA VAL A 473 -22.96 -17.42 4.04
C VAL A 473 -21.90 -17.74 5.10
N LEU A 474 -20.63 -17.69 4.69
CA LEU A 474 -19.48 -17.84 5.58
C LEU A 474 -18.68 -16.54 5.58
N ALA A 475 -18.03 -16.21 6.69
CA ALA A 475 -17.10 -15.10 6.76
C ALA A 475 -15.80 -15.50 7.43
N MET A 476 -14.74 -14.77 7.14
CA MET A 476 -13.49 -14.79 7.87
C MET A 476 -13.08 -13.38 8.24
N VAL A 477 -12.58 -13.22 9.46
CA VAL A 477 -12.19 -11.93 10.03
C VAL A 477 -10.77 -12.03 10.54
N LYS A 478 -9.90 -11.12 10.11
CA LYS A 478 -8.55 -10.99 10.66
C LYS A 478 -8.66 -10.33 12.02
N ARG A 479 -8.67 -11.09 13.11
CA ARG A 479 -8.74 -10.51 14.46
C ARG A 479 -7.39 -9.96 14.89
N GLY A 480 -6.31 -10.59 14.47
CA GLY A 480 -4.99 -10.35 15.04
C GLY A 480 -4.95 -10.79 16.49
N GLY A 481 -4.18 -10.10 17.31
CA GLY A 481 -4.14 -10.43 18.71
C GLY A 481 -3.44 -11.75 19.05
N ASN A 482 -3.73 -12.25 20.25
CA ASN A 482 -3.40 -13.62 20.65
C ASN A 482 -4.45 -14.63 20.16
N PHE A 483 -5.42 -14.19 19.36
CA PHE A 483 -6.36 -15.10 18.73
C PHE A 483 -5.65 -15.96 17.71
N ASN A 484 -5.97 -17.26 17.68
CA ASN A 484 -5.59 -18.21 16.65
C ASN A 484 -4.16 -17.98 16.06
N PRO A 485 -3.12 -17.92 16.92
CA PRO A 485 -1.80 -17.43 16.54
C PRO A 485 -1.14 -18.32 15.48
N ASP A 486 -1.40 -19.63 15.51
CA ASP A 486 -0.90 -20.60 14.54
C ASP A 486 -1.56 -20.46 13.16
N HIS A 487 -2.64 -19.68 13.07
CA HIS A 487 -3.38 -19.41 11.84
C HIS A 487 -3.53 -17.91 11.60
N ASN A 488 -2.46 -17.16 11.88
CA ASN A 488 -2.31 -15.73 11.65
C ASN A 488 -3.47 -14.88 12.18
N GLY A 489 -4.14 -15.29 13.26
CA GLY A 489 -5.22 -14.52 13.86
C GLY A 489 -6.52 -14.46 13.07
N TRP A 490 -6.78 -15.43 12.18
CA TRP A 490 -8.05 -15.54 11.47
C TRP A 490 -9.14 -16.19 12.33
N GLU A 491 -10.34 -15.63 12.30
CA GLU A 491 -11.56 -16.22 12.84
C GLU A 491 -12.52 -16.59 11.72
N TRP A 492 -13.22 -17.71 11.87
CA TRP A 492 -14.23 -18.18 10.93
C TRP A 492 -15.64 -18.03 11.51
N LEU A 493 -16.58 -17.60 10.68
CA LEU A 493 -17.96 -17.35 11.08
C LEU A 493 -18.95 -18.00 10.10
N GLU A 494 -20.04 -18.54 10.64
CA GLU A 494 -21.27 -18.80 9.90
C GLU A 494 -22.20 -17.61 10.11
N LEU A 495 -22.77 -17.09 9.01
CA LEU A 495 -23.76 -16.03 9.06
C LEU A 495 -25.14 -16.56 8.67
N THR A 496 -26.20 -15.93 9.17
CA THR A 496 -27.57 -16.13 8.67
C THR A 496 -27.73 -15.51 7.28
N HIS A 497 -28.86 -15.77 6.62
CA HIS A 497 -29.20 -15.20 5.31
C HIS A 497 -29.27 -13.66 5.32
N GLU A 498 -29.56 -13.09 6.50
CA GLU A 498 -29.61 -11.64 6.76
C GLU A 498 -28.24 -11.07 7.16
N GLY A 499 -27.18 -11.89 7.17
CA GLY A 499 -25.83 -11.47 7.53
C GLY A 499 -25.56 -11.36 9.04
N LYS A 500 -26.37 -11.98 9.90
CA LYS A 500 -26.11 -12.02 11.35
C LYS A 500 -25.18 -13.17 11.71
N ILE A 501 -24.29 -13.00 12.68
CA ILE A 501 -23.42 -14.06 13.19
C ILE A 501 -24.29 -15.15 13.83
N SER A 502 -24.24 -16.37 13.30
CA SER A 502 -24.90 -17.54 13.88
C SER A 502 -23.92 -18.42 14.64
N LYS A 503 -22.67 -18.53 14.16
CA LYS A 503 -21.55 -19.20 14.86
C LYS A 503 -20.24 -18.50 14.53
N ARG A 504 -19.28 -18.61 15.44
CA ARG A 504 -17.89 -18.17 15.23
C ARG A 504 -16.94 -19.03 16.06
N SER A 505 -15.74 -19.32 15.54
CA SER A 505 -14.67 -20.01 16.26
C SER A 505 -13.38 -20.00 15.46
N ALA A 506 -12.22 -20.09 16.14
CA ALA A 506 -10.95 -20.46 15.50
C ALA A 506 -11.03 -21.89 14.94
N GLU A 507 -11.71 -22.79 15.66
CA GLU A 507 -11.87 -24.20 15.33
C GLU A 507 -13.22 -24.50 14.68
N LEU A 508 -13.79 -23.55 13.94
CA LEU A 508 -15.07 -23.75 13.27
C LEU A 508 -15.00 -25.01 12.38
N LYS A 509 -16.03 -25.86 12.46
CA LYS A 509 -16.06 -27.20 11.85
C LYS A 509 -14.89 -28.10 12.29
N ASN A 510 -14.55 -28.09 13.58
CA ASN A 510 -13.47 -28.89 14.16
C ASN A 510 -12.11 -28.59 13.49
N GLY A 511 -11.82 -27.30 13.26
CA GLY A 511 -10.56 -26.85 12.67
C GLY A 511 -10.43 -27.02 11.15
N ALA A 512 -11.46 -27.56 10.47
CA ALA A 512 -11.40 -27.81 9.03
C ALA A 512 -11.14 -26.52 8.21
N CYS A 513 -11.63 -25.37 8.68
CA CYS A 513 -11.37 -24.09 8.04
C CYS A 513 -9.88 -23.72 8.07
N ASN A 514 -9.24 -23.81 9.25
CA ASN A 514 -7.80 -23.56 9.41
C ASN A 514 -6.96 -24.45 8.47
N VAL A 515 -7.19 -25.76 8.50
CA VAL A 515 -6.42 -26.75 7.73
C VAL A 515 -6.52 -26.51 6.23
N CYS A 516 -7.71 -26.19 5.73
CA CYS A 516 -7.89 -25.95 4.30
C CYS A 516 -7.28 -24.61 3.87
N HIS A 517 -7.54 -23.55 4.62
CA HIS A 517 -7.11 -22.21 4.26
C HIS A 517 -5.60 -21.99 4.46
N ALA A 518 -4.93 -22.76 5.32
CA ALA A 518 -3.46 -22.76 5.41
C ALA A 518 -2.75 -23.09 4.08
N LYS A 519 -3.46 -23.70 3.11
CA LYS A 519 -2.95 -24.00 1.78
C LYS A 519 -2.90 -22.77 0.84
N ALA A 520 -3.52 -21.65 1.22
CA ALA A 520 -3.50 -20.40 0.46
C ALA A 520 -2.12 -19.74 0.56
N THR A 521 -1.16 -20.30 -0.16
CA THR A 521 0.23 -19.85 -0.24
C THR A 521 0.68 -19.82 -1.70
N GLY A 522 1.66 -18.97 -2.02
CA GLY A 522 2.21 -18.84 -3.37
C GLY A 522 1.13 -18.54 -4.41
N SER A 523 1.03 -19.35 -5.47
CA SER A 523 0.03 -19.18 -6.53
C SER A 523 -1.40 -19.46 -6.10
N ALA A 524 -1.61 -20.19 -4.99
CA ALA A 524 -2.94 -20.54 -4.50
C ALA A 524 -3.60 -19.42 -3.69
N GLY A 525 -2.81 -18.48 -3.16
CA GLY A 525 -3.29 -17.35 -2.37
C GLY A 525 -2.25 -16.85 -1.39
N ILE A 526 -2.69 -15.98 -0.48
CA ILE A 526 -1.87 -15.41 0.59
C ILE A 526 -2.67 -15.34 1.88
N ASP A 527 -2.00 -15.49 3.02
CA ASP A 527 -2.54 -15.29 4.37
C ASP A 527 -3.97 -15.85 4.54
N TYR A 528 -4.11 -17.16 4.33
CA TYR A 528 -5.37 -17.90 4.46
C TYR A 528 -6.49 -17.50 3.48
N SER A 529 -6.23 -16.63 2.51
CA SER A 529 -7.19 -16.20 1.49
C SER A 529 -6.72 -16.68 0.11
N PHE A 530 -7.51 -17.54 -0.54
CA PHE A 530 -7.19 -18.02 -1.89
C PHE A 530 -7.15 -16.89 -2.92
N THR A 531 -6.37 -17.06 -3.99
CA THR A 531 -6.23 -16.10 -5.10
C THR A 531 -7.60 -15.73 -5.67
N LYS A 532 -7.79 -14.43 -5.92
CA LYS A 532 -9.01 -13.82 -6.45
C LYS A 532 -8.63 -12.70 -7.45
N PRO A 533 -9.43 -12.45 -8.50
CA PRO A 533 -10.57 -13.27 -8.92
C PRO A 533 -10.11 -14.65 -9.41
N SER A 534 -10.99 -15.65 -9.32
CA SER A 534 -10.67 -16.99 -9.82
C SER A 534 -10.46 -16.97 -11.34
N GLU A 535 -9.57 -17.81 -11.88
CA GLU A 535 -9.42 -18.03 -13.32
C GLU A 535 -9.71 -19.50 -13.69
N VAL A 536 -10.43 -19.73 -14.79
CA VAL A 536 -10.77 -21.04 -15.34
C VAL A 536 -10.10 -21.23 -16.68
N THR A 537 -9.57 -22.42 -16.97
CA THR A 537 -9.15 -22.80 -18.33
C THR A 537 -10.16 -23.76 -18.95
N THR A 538 -10.27 -23.79 -20.28
CA THR A 538 -11.23 -24.65 -21.00
C THR A 538 -10.52 -25.43 -22.09
N THR A 539 -10.88 -26.70 -22.23
CA THR A 539 -10.40 -27.61 -23.27
C THR A 539 -11.55 -28.16 -24.10
N ILE A 540 -11.24 -28.88 -25.18
CA ILE A 540 -12.27 -29.56 -25.98
C ILE A 540 -13.08 -30.58 -25.16
N HIS A 541 -12.48 -31.20 -24.15
CA HIS A 541 -13.17 -32.15 -23.27
C HIS A 541 -14.33 -31.49 -22.51
N ASP A 542 -14.20 -30.20 -22.21
CA ASP A 542 -15.21 -29.41 -21.51
C ASP A 542 -16.39 -29.02 -22.40
N LEU A 543 -16.22 -29.07 -23.73
CA LEU A 543 -17.17 -28.57 -24.73
C LEU A 543 -17.82 -29.68 -25.57
N LYS A 544 -17.12 -30.80 -25.83
CA LYS A 544 -17.55 -31.83 -26.80
C LYS A 544 -18.91 -32.47 -26.53
N HIS A 545 -19.39 -32.42 -25.29
CA HIS A 545 -20.69 -32.97 -24.88
C HIS A 545 -21.79 -31.92 -24.73
N PHE A 546 -21.64 -30.73 -25.34
CA PHE A 546 -22.59 -29.62 -25.18
C PHE A 546 -24.06 -29.94 -25.49
N LYS A 547 -24.32 -30.95 -26.32
CA LYS A 547 -25.67 -31.39 -26.68
C LYS A 547 -26.43 -32.02 -25.49
N THR A 548 -25.75 -32.39 -24.41
CA THR A 548 -26.38 -32.85 -23.17
C THR A 548 -26.76 -31.69 -22.25
N TRP A 549 -26.37 -30.45 -22.58
CA TRP A 549 -26.67 -29.27 -21.78
C TRP A 549 -28.07 -28.74 -22.09
N PRO A 550 -28.65 -27.92 -21.20
CA PRO A 550 -29.86 -27.18 -21.48
C PRO A 550 -29.79 -26.37 -22.79
N LEU A 551 -30.78 -26.59 -23.67
CA LEU A 551 -31.02 -25.78 -24.86
C LEU A 551 -31.75 -24.49 -24.45
N ILE A 552 -31.05 -23.36 -24.51
CA ILE A 552 -31.59 -22.05 -24.08
C ILE A 552 -32.10 -21.21 -25.25
N GLY A 553 -31.70 -21.53 -26.48
CA GLY A 553 -32.14 -20.82 -27.68
C GLY A 553 -32.26 -21.75 -28.89
N ASP A 554 -33.34 -21.59 -29.64
CA ASP A 554 -33.59 -22.27 -30.93
C ASP A 554 -34.13 -21.22 -31.90
N GLU A 555 -33.22 -20.45 -32.51
CA GLU A 555 -33.60 -19.33 -33.35
C GLU A 555 -33.59 -19.74 -34.83
N LYS A 556 -34.72 -19.49 -35.50
CA LYS A 556 -34.87 -19.62 -36.96
C LYS A 556 -34.48 -18.30 -37.64
N GLY A 557 -33.64 -18.38 -38.66
CA GLY A 557 -32.85 -17.23 -39.12
C GLY A 557 -33.62 -16.05 -39.71
N THR A 558 -33.16 -14.83 -39.37
CA THR A 558 -33.13 -13.61 -40.21
C THR A 558 -31.88 -12.74 -39.96
N GLY A 559 -30.89 -13.22 -39.18
CA GLY A 559 -29.73 -12.42 -38.76
C GLY A 559 -28.53 -12.52 -39.71
N SER A 560 -28.09 -11.39 -40.26
CA SER A 560 -26.97 -11.26 -41.22
C SER A 560 -25.61 -11.76 -40.69
N VAL A 561 -25.29 -11.52 -39.41
CA VAL A 561 -23.92 -11.67 -38.86
C VAL A 561 -23.47 -13.14 -38.67
N HIS A 562 -24.40 -14.10 -38.75
CA HIS A 562 -24.10 -15.53 -38.71
C HIS A 562 -24.70 -16.29 -39.92
N GLY A 563 -24.98 -15.59 -41.02
CA GLY A 563 -25.35 -16.20 -42.30
C GLY A 563 -26.83 -16.55 -42.49
N GLY A 564 -27.77 -15.93 -41.75
CA GLY A 564 -29.22 -16.21 -41.92
C GLY A 564 -29.64 -17.65 -41.58
N HIS A 565 -28.77 -18.39 -40.91
CA HIS A 565 -28.90 -19.81 -40.59
C HIS A 565 -29.74 -20.07 -39.33
N ASN A 566 -30.27 -21.30 -39.24
CA ASN A 566 -30.86 -21.82 -38.01
C ASN A 566 -29.75 -22.04 -36.98
N ARG A 567 -30.04 -21.79 -35.70
CA ARG A 567 -29.05 -21.90 -34.65
C ARG A 567 -29.64 -22.39 -33.34
N LYS A 568 -28.87 -23.24 -32.65
CA LYS A 568 -29.17 -23.73 -31.32
C LYS A 568 -28.10 -23.27 -30.36
N THR A 569 -28.53 -22.69 -29.23
CA THR A 569 -27.62 -22.21 -28.18
C THR A 569 -27.83 -23.04 -26.92
N TYR A 570 -26.73 -23.57 -26.40
CA TYR A 570 -26.64 -24.43 -25.23
C TYR A 570 -25.85 -23.73 -24.14
N LYS A 571 -26.25 -23.91 -22.90
CA LYS A 571 -25.58 -23.32 -21.73
C LYS A 571 -25.26 -24.42 -20.74
N LYS A 572 -23.97 -24.61 -20.42
CA LYS A 572 -23.53 -25.71 -19.56
C LYS A 572 -24.15 -25.62 -18.17
N GLN A 573 -24.18 -24.42 -17.60
CA GLN A 573 -24.72 -24.16 -16.27
C GLN A 573 -26.06 -23.43 -16.38
N GLY A 574 -27.16 -24.17 -16.34
CA GLY A 574 -28.51 -23.60 -16.47
C GLY A 574 -28.81 -22.50 -15.44
N HIS A 575 -28.20 -22.61 -14.26
CA HIS A 575 -28.39 -21.70 -13.13
C HIS A 575 -27.37 -20.56 -13.05
N ALA A 576 -26.37 -20.50 -13.95
CA ALA A 576 -25.43 -19.39 -13.99
C ALA A 576 -26.15 -18.11 -14.41
N SER A 577 -26.25 -17.16 -13.48
CA SER A 577 -26.94 -15.89 -13.69
C SER A 577 -25.98 -14.72 -13.56
N PRO A 578 -26.17 -13.64 -14.32
CA PRO A 578 -25.44 -12.43 -14.07
C PRO A 578 -25.70 -11.89 -12.65
N TYR A 579 -24.66 -11.44 -11.96
CA TYR A 579 -24.79 -10.92 -10.60
C TYR A 579 -25.43 -9.53 -10.64
N ILE A 580 -26.71 -9.48 -10.27
CA ILE A 580 -27.55 -8.27 -10.37
C ILE A 580 -27.14 -7.12 -9.44
N PHE A 581 -26.27 -7.36 -8.45
CA PHE A 581 -26.03 -6.38 -7.38
C PHE A 581 -24.92 -5.37 -7.64
N LYS A 582 -24.17 -5.44 -8.74
CA LYS A 582 -23.24 -4.34 -9.08
C LYS A 582 -22.84 -4.19 -10.54
N GLU A 583 -22.81 -5.25 -11.35
CA GLU A 583 -22.22 -5.15 -12.70
C GLU A 583 -22.88 -6.01 -13.78
N GLY A 584 -23.91 -6.81 -13.46
CA GLY A 584 -24.61 -7.62 -14.46
C GLY A 584 -23.72 -8.66 -15.15
N GLN A 585 -22.64 -9.08 -14.50
CA GLN A 585 -21.66 -10.03 -15.06
C GLN A 585 -22.01 -11.48 -14.75
N TYR A 586 -21.81 -12.38 -15.71
CA TYR A 586 -21.90 -13.82 -15.50
C TYR A 586 -20.74 -14.32 -14.62
N PRO A 587 -20.95 -15.38 -13.81
CA PRO A 587 -19.88 -15.94 -13.00
C PRO A 587 -18.81 -16.57 -13.89
N VAL A 588 -17.59 -16.50 -13.41
CA VAL A 588 -16.45 -17.22 -13.97
C VAL A 588 -16.79 -18.72 -14.10
N GLY A 589 -16.44 -19.29 -15.26
CA GLY A 589 -16.78 -20.64 -15.70
C GLY A 589 -18.05 -20.73 -16.57
N THR A 590 -18.84 -19.65 -16.68
CA THR A 590 -20.06 -19.66 -17.49
C THR A 590 -19.71 -19.99 -18.93
N THR A 591 -20.34 -21.03 -19.48
CA THR A 591 -20.02 -21.57 -20.79
C THR A 591 -21.26 -21.65 -21.69
N PHE A 592 -21.14 -21.08 -22.88
CA PHE A 592 -22.14 -21.19 -23.94
C PHE A 592 -21.53 -21.87 -25.17
N VAL A 593 -22.33 -22.72 -25.82
CA VAL A 593 -22.02 -23.29 -27.14
C VAL A 593 -23.17 -22.99 -28.09
N LYS A 594 -22.86 -22.47 -29.27
CA LYS A 594 -23.81 -22.20 -30.34
C LYS A 594 -23.47 -23.05 -31.55
N GLN A 595 -24.43 -23.87 -31.96
CA GLN A 595 -24.37 -24.71 -33.15
C GLN A 595 -25.21 -24.07 -34.26
N VAL A 596 -24.61 -23.90 -35.44
CA VAL A 596 -25.22 -23.27 -36.61
C VAL A 596 -25.47 -24.32 -37.69
N PHE A 597 -26.65 -24.25 -38.32
CA PHE A 597 -27.10 -25.21 -39.32
C PHE A 597 -27.43 -24.53 -40.65
N ASP A 598 -27.10 -25.18 -41.76
CA ASP A 598 -27.61 -24.76 -43.06
C ASP A 598 -29.12 -25.05 -43.22
N SER A 599 -29.67 -24.71 -44.39
CA SER A 599 -31.07 -24.95 -44.73
C SER A 599 -31.45 -26.43 -44.82
N THR A 600 -30.47 -27.32 -44.97
CA THR A 600 -30.66 -28.78 -45.02
C THR A 600 -30.55 -29.44 -43.64
N GLY A 601 -30.15 -28.68 -42.62
CA GLY A 601 -29.98 -29.15 -41.25
C GLY A 601 -28.57 -29.67 -40.93
N ASN A 602 -27.61 -29.54 -41.84
CA ASN A 602 -26.22 -29.91 -41.55
C ASN A 602 -25.54 -28.85 -40.71
N THR A 603 -24.67 -29.27 -39.79
CA THR A 603 -23.89 -28.33 -38.97
C THR A 603 -22.80 -27.68 -39.81
N THR A 604 -22.84 -26.35 -39.91
CA THR A 604 -21.85 -25.57 -40.67
C THR A 604 -20.80 -24.94 -39.77
N ARG A 605 -21.14 -24.71 -38.50
CA ARG A 605 -20.23 -24.10 -37.53
C ARG A 605 -20.64 -24.39 -36.09
N ILE A 606 -19.66 -24.57 -35.22
CA ILE A 606 -19.85 -24.58 -33.77
C ILE A 606 -18.93 -23.51 -33.17
N VAL A 607 -19.50 -22.60 -32.39
CA VAL A 607 -18.74 -21.58 -31.64
C VAL A 607 -19.06 -21.70 -30.16
N ALA A 608 -18.09 -21.38 -29.31
CA ALA A 608 -18.29 -21.33 -27.87
C ALA A 608 -17.74 -20.03 -27.28
N MET A 609 -18.22 -19.69 -26.08
CA MET A 609 -17.64 -18.64 -25.25
C MET A 609 -17.62 -19.06 -23.79
N VAL A 610 -16.53 -18.75 -23.09
CA VAL A 610 -16.34 -19.06 -21.67
C VAL A 610 -15.87 -17.83 -20.92
N LYS A 611 -16.50 -17.54 -19.77
CA LYS A 611 -16.05 -16.50 -18.84
C LYS A 611 -14.85 -17.04 -18.05
N ARG A 612 -13.65 -16.53 -18.33
CA ARG A 612 -12.37 -17.00 -17.77
C ARG A 612 -12.11 -16.52 -16.35
N GLY A 613 -12.43 -15.26 -16.04
CA GLY A 613 -11.96 -14.61 -14.81
C GLY A 613 -10.47 -14.23 -14.87
N GLY A 614 -9.86 -14.00 -13.70
CA GLY A 614 -8.47 -13.55 -13.61
C GLY A 614 -8.19 -12.26 -14.40
N ASP A 615 -6.98 -12.20 -14.95
CA ASP A 615 -6.50 -11.14 -15.85
C ASP A 615 -6.45 -11.58 -17.32
N TYR A 616 -7.22 -12.59 -17.71
CA TYR A 616 -7.14 -13.20 -19.04
C TYR A 616 -7.38 -12.19 -20.18
N ASP A 617 -8.47 -11.40 -20.11
CA ASP A 617 -8.79 -10.36 -21.10
C ASP A 617 -9.70 -9.28 -20.48
N PRO A 618 -9.15 -8.42 -19.58
CA PRO A 618 -9.96 -7.44 -18.86
C PRO A 618 -10.69 -6.45 -19.79
N ALA A 619 -10.09 -6.14 -20.95
CA ALA A 619 -10.68 -5.26 -21.96
C ALA A 619 -12.01 -5.80 -22.52
N ASN A 620 -12.15 -7.12 -22.55
CA ASN A 620 -13.32 -7.81 -23.11
C ASN A 620 -14.08 -8.58 -22.03
N ASN A 621 -13.99 -8.08 -20.79
CA ASN A 621 -14.62 -8.65 -19.60
C ASN A 621 -14.34 -10.15 -19.41
N ASN A 622 -13.10 -10.57 -19.68
CA ASN A 622 -12.61 -11.92 -19.47
C ASN A 622 -13.39 -13.02 -20.20
N TRP A 623 -13.94 -12.74 -21.39
CA TRP A 623 -14.53 -13.77 -22.26
C TRP A 623 -13.50 -14.36 -23.22
N GLU A 624 -13.36 -15.69 -23.21
CA GLU A 624 -12.63 -16.44 -24.23
C GLU A 624 -13.60 -17.01 -25.27
N TRP A 625 -13.22 -16.92 -26.55
CA TRP A 625 -14.00 -17.39 -27.68
C TRP A 625 -13.37 -18.63 -28.30
N PHE A 626 -14.20 -19.53 -28.83
CA PHE A 626 -13.76 -20.76 -29.48
C PHE A 626 -14.52 -20.99 -30.77
N ILE A 627 -13.82 -21.53 -31.78
CA ILE A 627 -14.42 -22.12 -32.98
C ILE A 627 -14.05 -23.60 -32.97
N LEU A 628 -15.06 -24.46 -32.97
CA LEU A 628 -14.89 -25.91 -32.98
C LEU A 628 -15.15 -26.43 -34.39
N ASN A 629 -14.61 -27.62 -34.69
CA ASN A 629 -15.01 -28.35 -35.89
C ASN A 629 -16.49 -28.80 -35.79
N ASN A 630 -17.07 -29.22 -36.92
CA ASN A 630 -18.52 -29.42 -37.04
C ASN A 630 -19.09 -30.56 -36.18
N ASP A 631 -18.24 -31.47 -35.68
CA ASP A 631 -18.59 -32.55 -34.76
C ASP A 631 -18.18 -32.26 -33.30
N ALA A 632 -17.56 -31.11 -33.03
CA ALA A 632 -17.01 -30.72 -31.73
C ALA A 632 -15.96 -31.70 -31.17
N SER A 633 -15.21 -32.40 -32.03
CA SER A 633 -14.08 -33.24 -31.62
C SER A 633 -12.76 -32.47 -31.43
N SER A 634 -12.64 -31.25 -31.95
CA SER A 634 -11.45 -30.39 -31.80
C SER A 634 -11.77 -28.89 -31.80
N ILE A 635 -10.86 -28.11 -31.20
CA ILE A 635 -10.85 -26.65 -31.28
C ILE A 635 -10.02 -26.24 -32.51
N THR A 636 -10.63 -25.51 -33.43
CA THR A 636 -9.98 -25.01 -34.66
C THR A 636 -9.41 -23.60 -34.49
N SER A 637 -9.96 -22.81 -33.57
CA SER A 637 -9.43 -21.50 -33.17
C SER A 637 -9.88 -21.16 -31.76
N GLN A 638 -9.03 -20.49 -30.99
CA GLN A 638 -9.34 -20.03 -29.63
C GLN A 638 -8.58 -18.75 -29.29
N GLY A 639 -9.01 -18.08 -28.21
CA GLY A 639 -8.24 -17.03 -27.57
C GLY A 639 -8.58 -15.60 -28.00
N PRO A 640 -7.77 -14.60 -27.58
CA PRO A 640 -8.02 -13.19 -27.84
C PRO A 640 -7.93 -12.80 -29.32
N SER A 641 -7.29 -13.62 -30.16
CA SER A 641 -7.20 -13.39 -31.61
C SER A 641 -8.56 -13.47 -32.32
N LEU A 642 -9.54 -14.16 -31.73
CA LEU A 642 -10.94 -14.16 -32.18
C LEU A 642 -11.72 -12.92 -31.73
N SER A 643 -11.15 -12.13 -30.80
CA SER A 643 -11.82 -11.02 -30.14
C SER A 643 -12.32 -9.95 -31.13
N PRO A 644 -11.56 -9.46 -32.12
CA PRO A 644 -12.07 -8.40 -33.00
C PRO A 644 -13.36 -8.78 -33.75
N THR A 645 -13.51 -10.05 -34.13
CA THR A 645 -14.69 -10.55 -34.86
C THR A 645 -15.87 -10.85 -33.94
N CYS A 646 -15.62 -11.49 -32.80
CA CYS A 646 -16.69 -11.90 -31.88
C CYS A 646 -17.06 -10.77 -30.91
N THR A 647 -16.06 -10.21 -30.23
CA THR A 647 -16.21 -9.24 -29.16
C THR A 647 -16.81 -7.92 -29.63
N SER A 648 -16.42 -7.41 -30.80
CA SER A 648 -16.99 -6.14 -31.31
C SER A 648 -18.51 -6.21 -31.53
N CYS A 649 -19.01 -7.39 -31.90
CA CYS A 649 -20.45 -7.62 -32.02
C CYS A 649 -21.07 -7.85 -30.63
N HIS A 650 -20.48 -8.74 -29.83
CA HIS A 650 -21.04 -9.13 -28.54
C HIS A 650 -20.98 -8.02 -27.48
N ALA A 651 -20.06 -7.05 -27.59
CA ALA A 651 -20.07 -5.84 -26.76
C ALA A 651 -21.39 -5.06 -26.87
N LYS A 652 -22.11 -5.22 -28.00
CA LYS A 652 -23.42 -4.59 -28.24
C LYS A 652 -24.59 -5.36 -27.62
N ALA A 653 -24.35 -6.48 -26.94
CA ALA A 653 -25.40 -7.25 -26.28
C ALA A 653 -26.19 -6.39 -25.28
N ALA A 654 -25.51 -5.53 -24.52
CA ALA A 654 -26.14 -4.58 -23.58
C ALA A 654 -27.19 -3.69 -24.25
N ALA A 655 -26.89 -3.16 -25.45
CA ALA A 655 -27.83 -2.35 -26.22
C ALA A 655 -29.07 -3.13 -26.71
N ASN A 656 -29.03 -4.47 -26.65
CA ASN A 656 -30.08 -5.38 -27.12
C ASN A 656 -30.71 -6.17 -25.98
N ARG A 657 -30.76 -5.60 -24.77
CA ARG A 657 -31.30 -6.26 -23.56
C ARG A 657 -30.53 -7.52 -23.14
N GLY A 658 -29.33 -7.73 -23.69
CA GLY A 658 -28.37 -8.72 -23.20
C GLY A 658 -27.52 -8.13 -22.09
N MET A 659 -26.63 -8.93 -21.50
CA MET A 659 -25.67 -8.47 -20.51
C MET A 659 -24.36 -9.23 -20.65
N ASP A 660 -23.26 -8.57 -20.28
CA ASP A 660 -21.93 -9.16 -20.23
C ASP A 660 -21.61 -10.03 -21.45
N TYR A 661 -21.66 -9.40 -22.64
CA TYR A 661 -21.41 -10.03 -23.94
C TYR A 661 -22.40 -11.12 -24.37
N VAL A 662 -23.44 -11.42 -23.59
CA VAL A 662 -24.43 -12.47 -23.90
C VAL A 662 -25.76 -11.82 -24.33
N TYR A 663 -26.25 -12.18 -25.51
CA TYR A 663 -27.57 -11.78 -25.98
C TYR A 663 -28.67 -12.56 -25.26
N PRO A 664 -29.88 -11.99 -25.10
CA PRO A 664 -30.97 -12.70 -24.44
C PRO A 664 -31.43 -13.88 -25.29
N HIS A 665 -31.71 -15.01 -24.63
CA HIS A 665 -32.25 -16.21 -25.26
C HIS A 665 -33.60 -16.56 -24.62
N ALA A 666 -34.57 -16.95 -25.46
CA ALA A 666 -35.97 -17.11 -25.05
C ALA A 666 -36.20 -18.14 -23.94
N ASN A 667 -35.36 -19.18 -23.87
CA ASN A 667 -35.44 -20.24 -22.89
C ASN A 667 -34.28 -20.19 -21.87
N ASP A 668 -33.51 -19.10 -21.79
CA ASP A 668 -32.56 -18.96 -20.68
C ASP A 668 -33.39 -18.76 -19.39
N PRO A 669 -33.29 -19.67 -18.41
CA PRO A 669 -34.05 -19.56 -17.16
C PRO A 669 -33.65 -18.35 -16.33
N VAL A 670 -32.59 -17.62 -16.68
CA VAL A 670 -32.23 -16.37 -16.00
C VAL A 670 -32.17 -15.25 -17.03
N PRO A 671 -33.32 -14.69 -17.44
CA PRO A 671 -33.35 -13.57 -18.36
C PRO A 671 -32.62 -12.37 -17.74
N ALA A 672 -31.97 -11.58 -18.59
CA ALA A 672 -31.41 -10.31 -18.16
C ALA A 672 -32.49 -9.48 -17.43
N PRO A 673 -32.17 -8.85 -16.28
CA PRO A 673 -33.10 -7.98 -15.59
C PRO A 673 -33.63 -6.92 -16.56
N HIS A 674 -34.95 -6.74 -16.56
CA HIS A 674 -35.65 -5.73 -17.35
C HIS A 674 -35.53 -4.33 -16.74
#